data_AF-W5W860-F1
#
_entry.id   AF-W5W860-F1
#
_cell.length_a   1.000
_cell.length_b   1.000
_cell.length_c   1.000
_cell.angle_alpha   90.00
_cell.angle_beta   90.00
_cell.angle_gamma   90.00
#
_symmetry.space_group_name_H-M   'P 1'
#
loop_
_entity.id
_entity.type
_entity.pdbx_description
1 polymer ?
#
loop_
_entity_poly.entity_id
_entity_poly.type
_entity_poly.pdbx_seq_one_letter_code
_entity_poly.pdbx_strand_id
1 'polypeptide(L)'
;MFQQSRFRGNRTLVAAILCVLLTAVAGCTGSSVPPPAGNPAPPAEPGFVLSYAAAAARLDGLDPATAEGQLRDWARTGLASYLEMDAARLRDATYDSLPVRDPGLSDLSRQPTGPGRALYDGKGVLHLLVPRGDPHRARTIGLLVDQYSADAGDDPPQVQVHDYELLTSQRAVSVSLGKAVATPEVRAANGYVAQRVDEAGGLTGFLAKTRHLTGLSLRGNEVWAEGWNWPDVPAAPLSAEDVTVIQRGYTATSGPSPGFSLDPGPVKTAADVLALVPGLSPSVAEAVAARSDTPALSQLRQEVLDALFGGTPPPAGLPADRTRLWALKQLLDGQPGYSQARYDGPLAGTEVGMTLYYGDYIAKQWSTGVGGGVPDKAVPGFVADPDATIPWGHCPEGSEPTSESGRLWFGQNESGFAYTANRVTIGAQATRLFAKSNGDAGEVEPSYAFGRGLGWWDQHYDAVASYEPQFERIDQIMRWSGALEWLVTKAGKRLPDSGGTAGPGLKFADWYAKHTELRERSAIDFVSPPSAGDREAVLSKPSKTFEECGFTAINGGVSLGNLLTRQGTRDHHPDLPSSVGRAGVYDQGSAYDPATGTGHLKQVSLDDAGKAESYRQYTFSAPAQGGAAVETTASGRKVGSLGGVKVNLDAGTPRQVRNDTSADRGHITQRVEVQGKELGALDVRKDHDSVTLAWQSSVVDNALRLLNAEQSRPGVEPGSGAVLSHQDASGQVQYQLGGIDGPWLETTPGAKPPGSELTFRLGAPRQQGGTAEFSQATLRGPPDLGGPDQWLRVSLATKDQPARISPAGAPDKNARQISVTTPDGHGFTVYREDDHWAVQHKDLAGKPENAAALAKFEVIDAAMQQAAKAKDGYYRALALDGNGVALVGADRVVLVSNFEPWAPIALHAIVPGEAAPLFQIQGKSILHVGQTKVSTEPGGQVKHEKLGEALGQDRDVYLLESARVAYSLREGSIMADEVSRDAQVVVVPAVAEQTAKAVDLHPDLREYAGKRWQLVRAGGSGGSGPPLRGTTGTVGRVSTSTVQTTSPSPTTSAAAGQTTGVVPILLVCPENTPDVPECKQ
;
A
#
# COMPACT_ATOMS: atom_id res chain seq x y z
N MET A 1 -13.56 64.76 23.78
CA MET A 1 -13.63 66.21 24.08
C MET A 1 -12.20 66.73 24.08
N PHE A 2 -11.78 67.50 23.05
CA PHE A 2 -10.40 68.02 22.84
C PHE A 2 -9.28 66.94 22.68
N GLN A 3 -8.12 67.19 22.04
CA GLN A 3 -7.81 67.99 20.84
C GLN A 3 -6.49 67.48 20.16
N GLN A 4 -5.99 68.18 19.12
CA GLN A 4 -4.81 67.83 18.31
C GLN A 4 -3.53 68.58 18.74
N SER A 5 -2.35 67.93 18.61
CA SER A 5 -1.10 68.48 18.01
C SER A 5 0.00 67.41 18.11
N ARG A 6 0.75 66.98 17.07
CA ARG A 6 1.56 67.66 16.03
C ARG A 6 2.76 68.47 16.54
N PHE A 7 3.97 67.96 16.25
CA PHE A 7 5.19 68.75 16.06
C PHE A 7 5.77 68.50 14.65
N ARG A 8 6.78 69.28 14.22
CA ARG A 8 7.19 69.44 12.80
C ARG A 8 8.71 69.55 12.60
N GLY A 9 9.16 69.17 11.40
CA GLY A 9 10.42 69.62 10.76
C GLY A 9 11.45 68.51 10.58
N ASN A 10 12.26 68.46 9.51
CA ASN A 10 12.28 69.19 8.22
C ASN A 10 12.98 68.28 7.18
N ARG A 11 12.57 68.19 5.90
CA ARG A 11 13.11 68.92 4.71
C ARG A 11 14.66 68.87 4.61
N THR A 12 15.32 68.56 3.48
CA THR A 12 14.96 68.51 2.02
C THR A 12 16.00 67.62 1.26
N LEU A 13 16.11 67.37 -0.07
CA LEU A 13 15.61 67.90 -1.36
C LEU A 13 15.79 66.80 -2.50
N VAL A 14 14.98 66.81 -3.59
CA VAL A 14 15.23 66.54 -5.06
C VAL A 14 16.24 65.46 -5.57
N ALA A 15 16.09 64.79 -6.74
CA ALA A 15 14.97 64.39 -7.64
C ALA A 15 15.49 63.54 -8.86
N ALA A 16 14.58 63.04 -9.72
CA ALA A 16 14.69 62.67 -11.16
C ALA A 16 15.86 61.76 -11.66
N ILE A 17 15.66 60.58 -12.28
CA ILE A 17 14.98 60.22 -13.56
C ILE A 17 15.83 60.51 -14.84
N LEU A 18 16.20 59.41 -15.52
CA LEU A 18 16.58 59.19 -16.95
C LEU A 18 17.34 60.29 -17.73
N CYS A 19 18.51 59.94 -18.31
CA CYS A 19 18.61 59.46 -19.71
C CYS A 19 20.07 59.18 -20.18
N VAL A 20 20.19 58.64 -21.41
CA VAL A 20 21.39 58.51 -22.29
C VAL A 20 22.38 57.35 -22.03
N LEU A 21 22.63 56.56 -23.10
CA LEU A 21 23.74 55.61 -23.25
C LEU A 21 25.01 56.35 -23.72
N LEU A 22 26.21 55.92 -23.29
CA LEU A 22 27.25 55.34 -24.18
C LEU A 22 28.61 55.10 -23.47
N THR A 23 29.15 53.90 -23.70
CA THR A 23 30.58 53.50 -23.72
C THR A 23 31.63 54.23 -22.86
N ALA A 24 32.23 53.49 -21.94
CA ALA A 24 33.68 53.55 -21.68
C ALA A 24 34.21 52.13 -21.44
N VAL A 25 35.29 51.73 -22.13
CA VAL A 25 35.96 50.43 -21.95
C VAL A 25 37.26 50.65 -21.17
N ALA A 26 37.37 50.01 -20.01
CA ALA A 26 38.62 49.84 -19.28
C ALA A 26 38.56 48.51 -18.52
N GLY A 27 39.55 47.63 -18.75
CA GLY A 27 39.59 46.31 -18.14
C GLY A 27 40.36 46.30 -16.82
N CYS A 28 39.92 45.46 -15.88
CA CYS A 28 40.71 45.03 -14.72
C CYS A 28 40.82 43.51 -14.75
N THR A 29 42.04 42.99 -14.63
CA THR A 29 42.34 41.55 -14.63
C THR A 29 41.94 40.92 -13.30
N GLY A 30 40.76 40.29 -13.26
CA GLY A 30 40.32 39.49 -12.11
C GLY A 30 40.94 38.08 -12.14
N SER A 31 41.95 37.84 -11.32
CA SER A 31 42.49 36.49 -11.11
C SER A 31 41.41 35.57 -10.55
N SER A 32 41.22 34.40 -11.17
CA SER A 32 40.30 33.37 -10.66
C SER A 32 40.83 32.80 -9.35
N VAL A 33 40.26 33.24 -8.23
CA VAL A 33 40.45 32.56 -6.94
C VAL A 33 39.82 31.17 -7.06
N PRO A 34 40.56 30.07 -6.85
CA PRO A 34 39.96 28.74 -6.87
C PRO A 34 38.91 28.67 -5.74
N PRO A 35 37.77 27.97 -5.95
CA PRO A 35 36.79 27.82 -4.90
C PRO A 35 37.44 27.18 -3.66
N PRO A 36 37.08 27.60 -2.43
CA PRO A 36 37.60 26.95 -1.24
C PRO A 36 37.30 25.46 -1.31
N ALA A 37 38.29 24.63 -1.01
CA ALA A 37 38.14 23.17 -1.06
C ALA A 37 36.90 22.77 -0.27
N GLY A 38 35.94 22.13 -0.93
CA GLY A 38 34.69 21.73 -0.30
C GLY A 38 34.99 20.87 0.92
N ASN A 39 34.25 21.11 2.01
CA ASN A 39 34.35 20.25 3.19
C ASN A 39 34.19 18.79 2.72
N PRO A 40 35.08 17.86 3.14
CA PRO A 40 34.95 16.47 2.73
C PRO A 40 33.56 15.98 3.10
N ALA A 41 32.91 15.26 2.18
CA ALA A 41 31.59 14.71 2.43
C ALA A 41 31.62 13.88 3.72
N PRO A 42 30.57 13.94 4.57
CA PRO A 42 30.49 13.09 5.75
C PRO A 42 30.63 11.62 5.29
N PRO A 43 31.35 10.77 6.06
CA PRO A 43 31.53 9.38 5.68
C PRO A 43 30.15 8.72 5.52
N ALA A 44 30.01 7.90 4.47
CA ALA A 44 28.76 7.23 4.16
C ALA A 44 28.26 6.44 5.38
N GLU A 45 27.00 6.65 5.76
CA GLU A 45 26.39 5.92 6.86
C GLU A 45 26.29 4.43 6.50
N PRO A 46 26.54 3.50 7.44
CA PRO A 46 26.43 2.07 7.17
C PRO A 46 25.01 1.74 6.72
N GLY A 47 24.87 0.93 5.67
CA GLY A 47 23.60 0.72 5.01
C GLY A 47 23.63 -0.45 4.03
N PHE A 48 22.47 -0.79 3.49
CA PHE A 48 22.32 -1.75 2.41
C PHE A 48 21.30 -1.29 1.38
N VAL A 49 21.30 -1.91 0.20
CA VAL A 49 20.28 -1.69 -0.84
C VAL A 49 19.52 -2.99 -1.10
N LEU A 50 18.20 -2.93 -0.94
CA LEU A 50 17.26 -4.00 -1.29
C LEU A 50 16.79 -3.82 -2.74
N SER A 51 17.23 -4.68 -3.66
CA SER A 51 16.67 -4.73 -5.02
C SER A 51 15.45 -5.63 -5.06
N TYR A 52 14.30 -5.09 -5.51
CA TYR A 52 13.07 -5.84 -5.73
C TYR A 52 12.77 -6.07 -7.22
N ALA A 53 13.78 -5.92 -8.10
CA ALA A 53 13.61 -6.04 -9.55
C ALA A 53 13.01 -7.40 -10.00
N ALA A 54 13.31 -8.49 -9.28
CA ALA A 54 12.75 -9.83 -9.51
C ALA A 54 11.37 -10.08 -8.85
N ALA A 55 10.76 -9.05 -8.25
CA ALA A 55 9.42 -9.08 -7.69
C ALA A 55 8.52 -7.93 -8.18
N ALA A 56 9.07 -6.96 -8.92
CA ALA A 56 8.34 -5.78 -9.38
C ALA A 56 7.03 -6.10 -10.13
N ALA A 57 6.99 -7.21 -10.88
CA ALA A 57 5.80 -7.69 -11.59
C ALA A 57 4.61 -8.09 -10.68
N ARG A 58 4.80 -8.18 -9.35
CA ARG A 58 3.71 -8.37 -8.38
C ARG A 58 3.13 -7.04 -7.85
N LEU A 59 3.75 -5.91 -8.17
CA LEU A 59 3.20 -4.58 -7.91
C LEU A 59 2.24 -4.15 -9.03
N ASP A 60 2.36 -4.74 -10.22
CA ASP A 60 1.48 -4.49 -11.35
C ASP A 60 0.01 -4.85 -11.00
N GLY A 61 -0.90 -3.90 -11.16
CA GLY A 61 -2.32 -4.05 -10.84
C GLY A 61 -2.71 -3.77 -9.38
N LEU A 62 -1.74 -3.51 -8.48
CA LEU A 62 -2.05 -2.89 -7.18
C LEU A 62 -2.33 -1.39 -7.34
N ASP A 63 -3.13 -0.82 -6.45
CA ASP A 63 -3.18 0.64 -6.29
C ASP A 63 -1.85 1.17 -5.70
N PRO A 64 -1.51 2.47 -5.91
CA PRO A 64 -0.23 3.01 -5.45
C PRO A 64 0.01 2.91 -3.94
N ALA A 65 -1.03 3.03 -3.10
CA ALA A 65 -0.88 2.97 -1.64
C ALA A 65 -0.61 1.53 -1.17
N THR A 66 -1.31 0.55 -1.74
CA THR A 66 -1.03 -0.88 -1.48
C THR A 66 0.34 -1.28 -2.04
N ALA A 67 0.77 -0.75 -3.18
CA ALA A 67 2.09 -0.99 -3.75
C ALA A 67 3.22 -0.41 -2.87
N GLU A 68 3.09 0.82 -2.36
CA GLU A 68 4.03 1.36 -1.36
C GLU A 68 4.00 0.53 -0.06
N GLY A 69 2.82 0.13 0.40
CA GLY A 69 2.65 -0.73 1.57
C GLY A 69 3.38 -2.06 1.43
N GLN A 70 3.34 -2.65 0.23
CA GLN A 70 4.06 -3.87 -0.14
C GLN A 70 5.58 -3.67 -0.14
N LEU A 71 6.07 -2.55 -0.68
CA LEU A 71 7.51 -2.21 -0.66
C LEU A 71 8.03 -2.01 0.77
N ARG A 72 7.24 -1.40 1.65
CA ARG A 72 7.57 -1.25 3.09
C ARG A 72 7.63 -2.61 3.81
N ASP A 73 6.72 -3.53 3.50
CA ASP A 73 6.74 -4.88 4.07
C ASP A 73 7.94 -5.68 3.56
N TRP A 74 8.29 -5.54 2.27
CA TRP A 74 9.50 -6.12 1.69
C TRP A 74 10.78 -5.51 2.27
N ALA A 75 10.82 -4.22 2.57
CA ALA A 75 11.94 -3.60 3.29
C ALA A 75 12.14 -4.22 4.69
N ARG A 76 11.04 -4.57 5.38
CA ARG A 76 11.08 -5.29 6.67
C ARG A 76 11.65 -6.70 6.52
N THR A 77 11.22 -7.49 5.52
CA THR A 77 11.79 -8.83 5.29
C THR A 77 13.25 -8.76 4.79
N GLY A 78 13.59 -7.74 3.99
CA GLY A 78 14.97 -7.47 3.58
C GLY A 78 15.89 -7.13 4.76
N LEU A 79 15.41 -6.37 5.73
CA LEU A 79 16.12 -6.13 6.99
C LEU A 79 16.29 -7.42 7.81
N ALA A 80 15.28 -8.29 7.88
CA ALA A 80 15.40 -9.59 8.55
C ALA A 80 16.43 -10.51 7.88
N SER A 81 16.53 -10.47 6.55
CA SER A 81 17.59 -11.13 5.76
C SER A 81 18.97 -10.54 6.09
N TYR A 82 19.11 -9.20 6.09
CA TYR A 82 20.36 -8.52 6.41
C TYR A 82 20.85 -8.82 7.84
N LEU A 83 19.93 -8.89 8.81
CA LEU A 83 20.19 -9.23 10.22
C LEU A 83 20.40 -10.73 10.51
N GLU A 84 20.30 -11.59 9.48
CA GLU A 84 20.44 -13.04 9.59
C GLU A 84 19.50 -13.62 10.69
N MET A 85 18.21 -13.27 10.57
CA MET A 85 17.16 -13.89 11.36
C MET A 85 16.91 -15.33 10.90
N ASP A 86 16.81 -16.26 11.85
CA ASP A 86 16.38 -17.63 11.60
C ASP A 86 14.85 -17.72 11.49
N ALA A 87 14.36 -18.86 10.97
CA ALA A 87 12.94 -19.05 10.69
C ALA A 87 12.05 -18.90 11.94
N ALA A 88 12.54 -19.23 13.13
CA ALA A 88 11.79 -19.11 14.38
C ALA A 88 11.65 -17.65 14.82
N ARG A 89 12.75 -16.88 14.85
CA ARG A 89 12.69 -15.44 15.19
C ARG A 89 11.93 -14.63 14.14
N LEU A 90 12.08 -14.97 12.86
CA LEU A 90 11.30 -14.36 11.78
C LEU A 90 9.81 -14.67 11.92
N ARG A 91 9.44 -15.95 12.13
CA ARG A 91 8.05 -16.35 12.38
C ARG A 91 7.43 -15.52 13.50
N ASP A 92 8.01 -15.47 14.69
CA ASP A 92 7.38 -14.80 15.83
C ASP A 92 7.19 -13.30 15.56
N ALA A 93 8.18 -12.65 14.93
CA ALA A 93 8.13 -11.23 14.56
C ALA A 93 7.14 -10.91 13.42
N THR A 94 6.67 -11.91 12.65
CA THR A 94 5.82 -11.67 11.47
C THR A 94 4.62 -12.62 11.32
N TYR A 95 4.28 -13.48 12.29
CA TYR A 95 3.30 -14.57 12.12
C TYR A 95 1.91 -14.08 11.71
N ASP A 96 1.55 -12.87 12.15
CA ASP A 96 0.30 -12.18 11.88
C ASP A 96 0.30 -11.45 10.52
N SER A 97 1.35 -11.59 9.70
CA SER A 97 1.53 -10.89 8.43
C SER A 97 2.07 -11.80 7.31
N LEU A 98 1.92 -11.37 6.06
CA LEU A 98 2.30 -12.13 4.87
C LEU A 98 3.41 -11.40 4.09
N PRO A 99 4.20 -12.11 3.26
CA PRO A 99 5.13 -11.49 2.30
C PRO A 99 4.42 -10.73 1.16
N VAL A 100 3.09 -10.82 1.07
CA VAL A 100 2.27 -10.31 -0.03
C VAL A 100 1.02 -9.58 0.49
N ARG A 101 0.69 -8.44 -0.12
CA ARG A 101 -0.54 -7.69 0.14
C ARG A 101 -1.66 -8.05 -0.84
N ASP A 102 -2.85 -8.15 -0.27
CA ASP A 102 -4.13 -8.21 -0.96
C ASP A 102 -5.21 -7.71 0.02
N PRO A 103 -6.08 -6.74 -0.34
CA PRO A 103 -7.16 -6.27 0.53
C PRO A 103 -8.09 -7.39 1.00
N GLY A 104 -8.31 -8.42 0.18
CA GLY A 104 -9.09 -9.62 0.51
C GLY A 104 -8.47 -10.52 1.57
N LEU A 105 -7.19 -10.31 1.90
CA LEU A 105 -6.47 -10.98 2.98
C LEU A 105 -6.31 -10.10 4.23
N SER A 106 -6.78 -8.85 4.25
CA SER A 106 -6.60 -7.90 5.37
C SER A 106 -7.28 -8.32 6.69
N ASP A 107 -8.24 -9.25 6.64
CA ASP A 107 -8.89 -9.81 7.83
C ASP A 107 -8.38 -11.23 8.19
N LEU A 108 -7.45 -11.77 7.40
CA LEU A 108 -6.66 -12.96 7.68
C LEU A 108 -5.25 -12.60 8.15
N SER A 109 -4.69 -11.47 7.69
CA SER A 109 -3.38 -10.96 8.07
C SER A 109 -3.41 -9.47 8.41
N ARG A 110 -2.67 -9.07 9.44
CA ARG A 110 -2.36 -7.67 9.75
C ARG A 110 -1.47 -7.13 8.63
N GLN A 111 -1.91 -6.06 7.97
CA GLN A 111 -1.20 -5.41 6.87
C GLN A 111 -0.89 -3.94 7.22
N PRO A 112 0.10 -3.65 8.08
CA PRO A 112 0.31 -2.32 8.69
C PRO A 112 0.33 -1.19 7.65
N THR A 113 -0.44 -0.14 7.87
CA THR A 113 -0.50 1.02 6.97
C THR A 113 0.53 2.08 7.36
N GLY A 114 0.44 3.28 6.77
CA GLY A 114 1.34 4.38 7.08
C GLY A 114 2.80 4.17 6.64
N PRO A 115 3.68 5.13 7.02
CA PRO A 115 5.06 5.21 6.52
C PRO A 115 6.04 4.23 7.19
N GLY A 116 5.81 3.83 8.44
CA GLY A 116 6.79 3.08 9.25
C GLY A 116 6.57 1.57 9.28
N ARG A 117 7.62 0.79 9.63
CA ARG A 117 7.52 -0.65 9.94
C ARG A 117 8.39 -1.02 11.14
N ALA A 118 7.93 -1.96 11.95
CA ALA A 118 8.67 -2.53 13.07
C ALA A 118 9.08 -3.98 12.82
N LEU A 119 10.24 -4.38 13.35
CA LEU A 119 10.78 -5.74 13.34
C LEU A 119 11.51 -6.00 14.66
N TYR A 120 11.01 -6.93 15.48
CA TYR A 120 11.70 -7.35 16.70
C TYR A 120 12.69 -8.48 16.39
N ASP A 121 13.93 -8.36 16.83
CA ASP A 121 15.03 -9.25 16.41
C ASP A 121 15.13 -10.57 17.21
N GLY A 122 14.33 -10.68 18.28
CA GLY A 122 14.34 -11.79 19.24
C GLY A 122 15.41 -11.70 20.34
N LYS A 123 16.24 -10.66 20.36
CA LYS A 123 17.38 -10.48 21.29
C LYS A 123 17.28 -9.20 22.13
N GLY A 124 16.15 -8.50 22.08
CA GLY A 124 15.88 -7.28 22.84
C GLY A 124 15.95 -5.98 22.03
N VAL A 125 16.14 -6.04 20.70
CA VAL A 125 16.14 -4.86 19.83
C VAL A 125 14.88 -4.81 18.98
N LEU A 126 14.15 -3.69 19.08
CA LEU A 126 13.09 -3.33 18.14
C LEU A 126 13.67 -2.45 17.04
N HIS A 127 13.79 -3.00 15.83
CA HIS A 127 14.20 -2.26 14.65
C HIS A 127 13.01 -1.53 14.04
N LEU A 128 13.17 -0.23 13.76
CA LEU A 128 12.13 0.63 13.18
C LEU A 128 12.60 1.16 11.83
N LEU A 129 11.96 0.74 10.74
CA LEU A 129 12.13 1.33 9.42
C LEU A 129 11.24 2.57 9.30
N VAL A 130 11.85 3.72 9.08
CA VAL A 130 11.18 5.04 8.97
C VAL A 130 11.65 5.72 7.68
N PRO A 131 10.78 6.40 6.91
CA PRO A 131 11.23 6.99 5.65
C PRO A 131 12.17 8.18 5.89
N ARG A 132 13.21 8.26 5.06
CA ARG A 132 14.08 9.43 4.93
C ARG A 132 13.22 10.60 4.44
N GLY A 133 13.14 11.66 5.25
CA GLY A 133 12.31 12.83 4.95
C GLY A 133 10.83 12.73 5.38
N ASP A 134 10.46 11.74 6.20
CA ASP A 134 9.14 11.68 6.84
C ASP A 134 8.81 13.00 7.59
N PRO A 135 7.76 13.76 7.19
CA PRO A 135 7.41 15.02 7.82
C PRO A 135 6.93 14.86 9.26
N HIS A 136 6.49 13.66 9.65
CA HIS A 136 5.96 13.33 10.97
C HIS A 136 6.78 12.23 11.65
N ARG A 137 8.09 12.18 11.37
CA ARG A 137 9.06 11.19 11.87
C ARG A 137 8.88 10.82 13.35
N ALA A 138 8.67 11.80 14.23
CA ALA A 138 8.52 11.57 15.67
C ALA A 138 7.23 10.80 16.02
N ARG A 139 6.13 11.06 15.28
CA ARG A 139 4.89 10.26 15.32
C ARG A 139 5.15 8.86 14.80
N THR A 140 5.77 8.71 13.64
CA THR A 140 6.06 7.39 13.06
C THR A 140 6.91 6.52 13.99
N ILE A 141 7.93 7.08 14.64
CA ILE A 141 8.72 6.37 15.65
C ILE A 141 7.84 6.01 16.86
N GLY A 142 7.10 6.98 17.42
CA GLY A 142 6.31 6.77 18.63
C GLY A 142 5.22 5.71 18.46
N LEU A 143 4.41 5.82 17.41
CA LEU A 143 3.32 4.86 17.10
C LEU A 143 3.83 3.42 16.93
N LEU A 144 5.01 3.22 16.34
CA LEU A 144 5.60 1.87 16.21
C LEU A 144 6.07 1.31 17.56
N VAL A 145 6.65 2.16 18.43
CA VAL A 145 7.07 1.73 19.78
C VAL A 145 5.84 1.43 20.65
N ASP A 146 4.78 2.22 20.56
CA ASP A 146 3.54 1.97 21.32
C ASP A 146 2.78 0.75 20.81
N GLN A 147 2.74 0.53 19.49
CA GLN A 147 2.13 -0.68 18.94
C GLN A 147 2.87 -1.93 19.44
N TYR A 148 4.22 -1.90 19.47
CA TYR A 148 4.98 -2.97 20.11
C TYR A 148 4.69 -3.07 21.62
N SER A 149 4.64 -1.96 22.35
CA SER A 149 4.42 -1.96 23.82
C SER A 149 3.01 -2.48 24.18
N ALA A 150 2.01 -2.22 23.34
CA ALA A 150 0.68 -2.81 23.45
C ALA A 150 0.66 -4.29 23.04
N ASP A 151 1.39 -4.68 21.98
CA ASP A 151 1.45 -6.07 21.51
C ASP A 151 2.23 -7.00 22.48
N ALA A 152 3.38 -6.54 22.99
CA ALA A 152 4.31 -7.30 23.82
C ALA A 152 4.06 -7.14 25.34
N GLY A 153 3.22 -6.19 25.75
CA GLY A 153 2.88 -5.88 27.15
C GLY A 153 3.85 -4.91 27.87
N ASP A 154 5.05 -4.70 27.33
CA ASP A 154 6.01 -3.70 27.81
C ASP A 154 6.93 -3.20 26.70
N ASP A 155 7.69 -2.14 26.97
CA ASP A 155 8.67 -1.58 26.04
C ASP A 155 9.81 -2.56 25.71
N PRO A 156 10.38 -2.53 24.49
CA PRO A 156 11.57 -3.31 24.18
C PRO A 156 12.78 -2.75 24.96
N PRO A 157 13.79 -3.57 25.31
CA PRO A 157 15.01 -3.08 25.98
C PRO A 157 15.75 -2.00 25.18
N GLN A 158 15.81 -2.16 23.85
CA GLN A 158 16.44 -1.22 22.93
C GLN A 158 15.61 -1.00 21.67
N VAL A 159 15.77 0.16 21.06
CA VAL A 159 15.23 0.52 19.75
C VAL A 159 16.39 0.90 18.82
N GLN A 160 16.30 0.50 17.55
CA GLN A 160 17.22 0.94 16.49
C GLN A 160 16.41 1.48 15.31
N VAL A 161 16.48 2.79 15.09
CA VAL A 161 15.82 3.45 13.96
C VAL A 161 16.71 3.33 12.71
N HIS A 162 16.13 2.90 11.61
CA HIS A 162 16.75 2.78 10.29
C HIS A 162 16.01 3.67 9.31
N ASP A 163 16.75 4.48 8.55
CA ASP A 163 16.18 5.35 7.52
C ASP A 163 16.08 4.61 6.19
N TYR A 164 14.92 4.63 5.53
CA TYR A 164 14.75 4.02 4.21
C TYR A 164 14.26 5.00 3.14
N GLU A 165 14.57 4.72 1.88
CA GLU A 165 14.16 5.53 0.72
C GLU A 165 13.70 4.62 -0.44
N LEU A 166 12.51 4.89 -0.99
CA LEU A 166 11.92 4.10 -2.08
C LEU A 166 12.44 4.60 -3.45
N LEU A 167 13.44 3.92 -3.99
CA LEU A 167 14.08 4.25 -5.27
C LEU A 167 13.31 3.54 -6.41
N THR A 168 12.06 3.97 -6.63
CA THR A 168 11.09 3.24 -7.47
C THR A 168 11.50 3.12 -8.93
N SER A 169 12.14 4.15 -9.48
CA SER A 169 12.76 4.13 -10.83
C SER A 169 13.86 3.08 -10.97
N GLN A 170 14.60 2.83 -9.89
CA GLN A 170 15.67 1.83 -9.81
C GLN A 170 15.17 0.45 -9.39
N ARG A 171 13.87 0.28 -9.08
CA ARG A 171 13.29 -0.95 -8.49
C ARG A 171 14.02 -1.38 -7.20
N ALA A 172 14.39 -0.42 -6.35
CA ALA A 172 15.17 -0.65 -5.15
C ALA A 172 14.66 0.13 -3.92
N VAL A 173 15.11 -0.27 -2.73
CA VAL A 173 14.96 0.47 -1.47
C VAL A 173 16.35 0.63 -0.85
N SER A 174 16.78 1.87 -0.60
CA SER A 174 18.00 2.14 0.19
C SER A 174 17.64 2.10 1.67
N VAL A 175 18.50 1.54 2.52
CA VAL A 175 18.34 1.51 3.98
C VAL A 175 19.65 1.91 4.67
N SER A 176 19.62 3.01 5.44
CA SER A 176 20.70 3.43 6.34
C SER A 176 20.45 2.92 7.75
N LEU A 177 21.47 2.33 8.36
CA LEU A 177 21.42 1.66 9.66
C LEU A 177 21.77 2.64 10.78
N GLY A 178 20.80 2.98 11.63
CA GLY A 178 21.08 3.71 12.87
C GLY A 178 21.75 2.83 13.92
N LYS A 179 21.79 3.29 15.17
CA LYS A 179 22.38 2.56 16.31
C LYS A 179 21.27 2.12 17.26
N ALA A 180 21.45 0.94 17.87
CA ALA A 180 20.60 0.51 18.98
C ALA A 180 20.87 1.42 20.20
N VAL A 181 19.80 1.96 20.76
CA VAL A 181 19.78 2.90 21.90
C VAL A 181 18.68 2.48 22.88
N ALA A 182 18.76 2.93 24.13
CA ALA A 182 17.77 2.52 25.13
C ALA A 182 16.40 3.14 24.82
N THR A 183 15.32 2.37 24.93
CA THR A 183 13.97 2.85 24.57
C THR A 183 13.53 4.12 25.30
N PRO A 184 13.86 4.34 26.60
CA PRO A 184 13.61 5.62 27.26
C PRO A 184 14.29 6.83 26.61
N GLU A 185 15.47 6.64 25.99
CA GLU A 185 16.18 7.71 25.25
C GLU A 185 15.44 8.04 23.95
N VAL A 186 14.95 7.03 23.23
CA VAL A 186 14.14 7.22 22.01
C VAL A 186 12.80 7.88 22.34
N ARG A 187 12.12 7.43 23.39
CA ARG A 187 10.90 8.07 23.89
C ARG A 187 11.15 9.54 24.24
N ALA A 188 12.20 9.84 25.03
CA ALA A 188 12.54 11.21 25.38
C ALA A 188 12.88 12.09 24.15
N ALA A 189 13.65 11.56 23.19
CA ALA A 189 14.04 12.27 21.97
C ALA A 189 12.86 12.58 21.02
N ASN A 190 11.78 11.79 21.07
CA ASN A 190 10.60 11.95 20.21
C ASN A 190 9.38 12.56 20.93
N GLY A 191 9.60 13.21 22.09
CA GLY A 191 8.58 14.02 22.76
C GLY A 191 7.67 13.29 23.74
N TYR A 192 8.10 12.14 24.28
CA TYR A 192 7.34 11.39 25.29
C TYR A 192 7.24 12.13 26.63
N VAL A 193 6.09 12.00 27.29
CA VAL A 193 5.79 12.56 28.60
C VAL A 193 5.09 11.49 29.44
N ALA A 194 5.62 11.24 30.64
CA ALA A 194 4.93 10.49 31.68
C ALA A 194 4.74 11.39 32.91
N GLN A 195 3.51 11.53 33.40
CA GLN A 195 3.19 12.40 34.54
C GLN A 195 2.08 11.82 35.42
N ARG A 196 2.13 12.11 36.72
CA ARG A 196 1.06 11.83 37.66
C ARG A 196 -0.18 12.73 37.39
N VAL A 197 -1.38 12.14 37.40
CA VAL A 197 -2.64 12.76 36.93
C VAL A 197 -3.87 12.54 37.85
N ASP A 198 -3.72 11.85 38.97
CA ASP A 198 -4.74 11.74 40.04
C ASP A 198 -4.98 13.05 40.81
N GLU A 199 -4.22 14.11 40.50
CA GLU A 199 -4.40 15.47 41.02
C GLU A 199 -4.72 16.45 39.88
N ALA A 200 -5.61 17.42 40.11
CA ALA A 200 -6.19 18.24 39.03
C ALA A 200 -5.15 19.09 38.27
N GLY A 201 -4.12 19.59 38.97
CA GLY A 201 -2.97 20.24 38.36
C GLY A 201 -2.07 19.27 37.58
N GLY A 202 -2.00 18.00 38.00
CA GLY A 202 -1.32 16.93 37.29
C GLY A 202 -1.99 16.58 35.97
N LEU A 203 -3.31 16.36 35.96
CA LEU A 203 -4.09 16.13 34.72
C LEU A 203 -4.00 17.32 33.76
N THR A 204 -4.26 18.54 34.26
CA THR A 204 -4.17 19.77 33.44
C THR A 204 -2.77 19.98 32.89
N GLY A 205 -1.73 19.76 33.71
CA GLY A 205 -0.33 19.89 33.31
C GLY A 205 0.18 18.77 32.39
N PHE A 206 -0.53 17.63 32.30
CA PHE A 206 -0.27 16.59 31.31
C PHE A 206 -0.90 16.97 29.97
N LEU A 207 -2.20 17.29 29.96
CA LEU A 207 -2.94 17.70 28.76
C LEU A 207 -2.38 18.97 28.10
N ALA A 208 -1.78 19.88 28.88
CA ALA A 208 -1.08 21.06 28.34
C ALA A 208 0.29 20.75 27.71
N LYS A 209 0.82 19.53 27.90
CA LYS A 209 2.11 19.06 27.36
C LYS A 209 1.97 17.99 26.29
N THR A 210 0.90 17.19 26.30
CA THR A 210 0.70 16.06 25.37
C THR A 210 -0.42 16.33 24.38
N ARG A 211 -0.34 15.70 23.22
CA ARG A 211 -1.37 15.69 22.17
C ARG A 211 -1.95 14.30 21.90
N HIS A 212 -1.20 13.25 22.27
CA HIS A 212 -1.53 11.86 21.97
C HIS A 212 -1.33 10.97 23.20
N LEU A 213 -2.37 10.22 23.62
CA LEU A 213 -2.30 9.32 24.80
C LEU A 213 -1.81 7.92 24.42
N THR A 214 -0.87 7.36 25.19
CA THR A 214 -0.36 5.98 25.01
C THR A 214 -0.75 5.04 26.15
N GLY A 215 -1.16 5.55 27.30
CA GLY A 215 -1.62 4.69 28.38
C GLY A 215 -1.86 5.40 29.72
N LEU A 216 -2.41 4.62 30.66
CA LEU A 216 -2.47 4.95 32.09
C LEU A 216 -1.84 3.81 32.90
N SER A 217 -1.16 4.13 34.00
CA SER A 217 -0.58 3.15 34.91
C SER A 217 -0.85 3.48 36.39
N LEU A 218 -1.00 2.44 37.22
CA LEU A 218 -0.99 2.54 38.67
C LEU A 218 0.42 2.37 39.20
N ARG A 219 0.94 3.40 39.87
CA ARG A 219 2.24 3.36 40.54
C ARG A 219 1.99 3.38 42.05
N GLY A 220 1.75 2.19 42.59
CA GLY A 220 1.18 2.03 43.93
C GLY A 220 -0.27 2.52 43.95
N ASN A 221 -0.51 3.64 44.64
CA ASN A 221 -1.84 4.27 44.72
C ASN A 221 -2.06 5.42 43.72
N GLU A 222 -0.98 5.93 43.11
CA GLU A 222 -0.98 7.06 42.19
C GLU A 222 -1.42 6.64 40.78
N VAL A 223 -2.18 7.48 40.08
CA VAL A 223 -2.48 7.29 38.65
C VAL A 223 -1.52 8.14 37.82
N TRP A 224 -0.83 7.50 36.89
CA TRP A 224 0.09 8.13 35.94
C TRP A 224 -0.46 8.02 34.52
N ALA A 225 -0.30 9.07 33.72
CA ALA A 225 -0.59 9.10 32.30
C ALA A 225 0.69 9.16 31.48
N GLU A 226 0.65 8.51 30.33
CA GLU A 226 1.77 8.31 29.40
C GLU A 226 1.30 8.75 28.00
N GLY A 227 2.11 9.54 27.29
CA GLY A 227 1.70 10.20 26.05
C GLY A 227 2.83 10.93 25.31
N TRP A 228 2.53 11.50 24.14
CA TRP A 228 3.49 12.23 23.30
C TRP A 228 3.10 13.69 23.03
N ASN A 229 4.11 14.48 22.65
CA ASN A 229 3.96 15.83 22.11
C ASN A 229 4.59 15.94 20.72
N TRP A 230 3.76 15.84 19.68
CA TRP A 230 4.17 16.09 18.28
C TRP A 230 3.63 17.46 17.85
N PRO A 231 4.46 18.52 17.87
CA PRO A 231 4.02 19.89 17.59
C PRO A 231 3.66 20.13 16.12
N ASP A 232 4.25 19.33 15.23
CA ASP A 232 4.15 19.29 13.77
C ASP A 232 2.86 18.64 13.26
N VAL A 233 2.27 17.72 14.03
CA VAL A 233 1.01 17.04 13.69
C VAL A 233 -0.17 17.98 13.97
N PRO A 234 -1.17 18.09 13.08
CA PRO A 234 -2.42 18.81 13.35
C PRO A 234 -3.09 18.28 14.62
N ALA A 235 -3.30 19.14 15.62
CA ALA A 235 -3.73 18.72 16.95
C ALA A 235 -5.11 19.27 17.32
N ALA A 236 -5.96 18.39 17.82
CA ALA A 236 -7.26 18.72 18.40
C ALA A 236 -7.29 18.32 19.90
N PRO A 237 -6.48 18.96 20.75
CA PRO A 237 -6.18 18.50 22.11
C PRO A 237 -7.42 18.44 23.01
N LEU A 238 -7.48 17.43 23.89
CA LEU A 238 -8.54 17.31 24.88
C LEU A 238 -8.25 18.19 26.11
N SER A 239 -9.30 18.79 26.66
CA SER A 239 -9.27 19.53 27.92
C SER A 239 -9.55 18.61 29.11
N ALA A 240 -9.28 19.09 30.33
CA ALA A 240 -9.68 18.38 31.55
C ALA A 240 -11.23 18.27 31.68
N GLU A 241 -11.98 19.17 31.01
CA GLU A 241 -13.44 19.07 30.90
C GLU A 241 -13.86 17.92 29.97
N ASP A 242 -13.22 17.75 28.81
CA ASP A 242 -13.47 16.62 27.91
C ASP A 242 -13.22 15.28 28.61
N VAL A 243 -12.07 15.15 29.29
CA VAL A 243 -11.73 13.95 30.08
C VAL A 243 -12.74 13.71 31.21
N THR A 244 -13.23 14.79 31.86
CA THR A 244 -14.29 14.72 32.88
C THR A 244 -15.62 14.22 32.28
N VAL A 245 -16.02 14.73 31.11
CA VAL A 245 -17.25 14.35 30.39
C VAL A 245 -17.21 12.87 29.99
N ILE A 246 -16.10 12.41 29.41
CA ILE A 246 -15.90 10.99 29.04
C ILE A 246 -15.95 10.12 30.30
N GLN A 247 -15.23 10.49 31.37
CA GLN A 247 -15.22 9.73 32.63
C GLN A 247 -16.61 9.63 33.26
N ARG A 248 -17.41 10.70 33.24
CA ARG A 248 -18.77 10.69 33.81
C ARG A 248 -19.64 9.60 33.17
N GLY A 249 -19.47 9.31 31.88
CA GLY A 249 -20.11 8.19 31.18
C GLY A 249 -19.84 6.81 31.78
N TYR A 250 -18.61 6.53 32.20
CA TYR A 250 -18.24 5.26 32.85
C TYR A 250 -18.62 5.19 34.33
N THR A 251 -18.95 6.32 34.95
CA THR A 251 -19.42 6.37 36.35
C THR A 251 -20.94 6.32 36.51
N ALA A 252 -21.68 6.36 35.39
CA ALA A 252 -23.13 6.22 35.40
C ALA A 252 -23.54 4.79 35.78
N THR A 253 -24.44 4.65 36.75
CA THR A 253 -24.90 3.33 37.24
C THR A 253 -26.04 2.73 36.41
N SER A 254 -26.49 3.42 35.37
CA SER A 254 -27.54 2.99 34.45
C SER A 254 -27.49 3.78 33.15
N GLY A 255 -28.00 3.17 32.07
CA GLY A 255 -27.94 3.70 30.70
C GLY A 255 -26.95 2.96 29.80
N PRO A 256 -26.91 3.28 28.49
CA PRO A 256 -25.90 2.77 27.57
C PRO A 256 -24.51 3.35 27.88
N SER A 257 -23.45 2.64 27.46
CA SER A 257 -22.08 3.17 27.40
C SER A 257 -22.04 4.47 26.57
N PRO A 258 -21.13 5.41 26.85
CA PRO A 258 -21.13 6.72 26.21
C PRO A 258 -20.91 6.62 24.69
N GLY A 259 -21.61 7.46 23.91
CA GLY A 259 -21.60 7.39 22.46
C GLY A 259 -22.55 8.38 21.77
N PHE A 260 -22.65 8.26 20.46
CA PHE A 260 -23.46 9.14 19.60
C PHE A 260 -24.03 8.38 18.40
N SER A 261 -25.16 8.83 17.86
CA SER A 261 -25.72 8.35 16.58
C SER A 261 -26.64 9.40 15.94
N LEU A 262 -26.46 9.71 14.65
CA LEU A 262 -27.55 10.27 13.84
C LEU A 262 -28.50 9.12 13.42
N ASP A 263 -29.45 8.83 14.32
CA ASP A 263 -30.51 7.85 14.11
C ASP A 263 -31.56 8.36 13.11
N PRO A 264 -32.19 7.50 12.30
CA PRO A 264 -33.26 7.93 11.41
C PRO A 264 -34.48 8.48 12.17
N GLY A 265 -35.02 9.61 11.71
CA GLY A 265 -36.07 10.37 12.38
C GLY A 265 -37.50 9.90 12.04
N PRO A 266 -38.40 9.80 13.04
CA PRO A 266 -39.79 9.42 12.80
C PRO A 266 -40.61 10.57 12.23
N VAL A 267 -41.35 10.32 11.14
CA VAL A 267 -42.37 11.23 10.61
C VAL A 267 -43.75 10.67 10.95
N LYS A 268 -44.59 11.48 11.62
CA LYS A 268 -45.89 11.04 12.16
C LYS A 268 -47.06 11.94 11.76
N THR A 269 -46.78 13.16 11.30
CA THR A 269 -47.77 14.21 11.06
C THR A 269 -47.46 15.00 9.79
N ALA A 270 -48.47 15.65 9.22
CA ALA A 270 -48.27 16.61 8.13
C ALA A 270 -47.33 17.76 8.51
N ALA A 271 -47.30 18.16 9.78
CA ALA A 271 -46.39 19.18 10.29
C ALA A 271 -44.91 18.73 10.26
N ASP A 272 -44.63 17.45 10.48
CA ASP A 272 -43.29 16.88 10.25
C ASP A 272 -42.91 17.00 8.77
N VAL A 273 -43.80 16.56 7.86
CA VAL A 273 -43.55 16.61 6.40
C VAL A 273 -43.29 18.05 5.93
N LEU A 274 -44.06 19.02 6.41
CA LEU A 274 -43.91 20.44 6.07
C LEU A 274 -42.64 21.09 6.64
N ALA A 275 -42.10 20.59 7.76
CA ALA A 275 -40.81 21.04 8.29
C ALA A 275 -39.62 20.55 7.43
N LEU A 276 -39.75 19.36 6.83
CA LEU A 276 -38.76 18.80 5.91
C LEU A 276 -38.88 19.41 4.50
N VAL A 277 -40.12 19.61 4.04
CA VAL A 277 -40.46 20.08 2.68
C VAL A 277 -41.36 21.33 2.74
N PRO A 278 -40.82 22.51 3.10
CA PRO A 278 -41.58 23.76 3.04
C PRO A 278 -42.05 24.08 1.61
N GLY A 279 -43.33 24.39 1.46
CA GLY A 279 -43.97 24.68 0.16
C GLY A 279 -44.92 23.60 -0.34
N LEU A 280 -44.83 22.37 0.20
CA LEU A 280 -45.80 21.30 -0.06
C LEU A 280 -47.20 21.72 0.43
N SER A 281 -48.27 21.30 -0.25
CA SER A 281 -49.63 21.61 0.19
C SER A 281 -50.03 20.78 1.43
N PRO A 282 -50.87 21.30 2.35
CA PRO A 282 -51.24 20.56 3.56
C PRO A 282 -51.88 19.19 3.30
N SER A 283 -52.75 19.08 2.29
CA SER A 283 -53.40 17.81 1.95
C SER A 283 -52.44 16.76 1.35
N VAL A 284 -51.40 17.19 0.64
CA VAL A 284 -50.33 16.29 0.18
C VAL A 284 -49.43 15.90 1.35
N ALA A 285 -49.12 16.84 2.25
CA ALA A 285 -48.37 16.54 3.47
C ALA A 285 -49.11 15.55 4.40
N GLU A 286 -50.44 15.66 4.51
CA GLU A 286 -51.31 14.70 5.20
C GLU A 286 -51.27 13.32 4.52
N ALA A 287 -51.44 13.24 3.19
CA ALA A 287 -51.40 11.98 2.45
C ALA A 287 -50.03 11.27 2.57
N VAL A 288 -48.93 12.02 2.49
CA VAL A 288 -47.55 11.51 2.67
C VAL A 288 -47.34 11.03 4.11
N ALA A 289 -47.72 11.81 5.12
CA ALA A 289 -47.62 11.40 6.52
C ALA A 289 -48.47 10.15 6.84
N ALA A 290 -49.65 10.05 6.23
CA ALA A 290 -50.55 8.90 6.34
C ALA A 290 -50.14 7.70 5.45
N ARG A 291 -49.04 7.81 4.67
CA ARG A 291 -48.52 6.76 3.77
C ARG A 291 -49.60 6.16 2.85
N SER A 292 -50.53 7.00 2.39
CA SER A 292 -51.73 6.55 1.67
C SER A 292 -51.46 6.33 0.19
N ASP A 293 -51.35 5.05 -0.23
CA ASP A 293 -51.19 4.71 -1.64
C ASP A 293 -52.41 5.19 -2.45
N THR A 294 -52.16 6.17 -3.31
CA THR A 294 -53.18 6.89 -4.08
C THR A 294 -52.56 7.33 -5.40
N PRO A 295 -53.35 7.41 -6.50
CA PRO A 295 -52.82 7.85 -7.80
C PRO A 295 -52.11 9.21 -7.76
N ALA A 296 -52.52 10.11 -6.86
CA ALA A 296 -51.87 11.40 -6.65
C ALA A 296 -50.46 11.27 -6.03
N LEU A 297 -50.25 10.36 -5.07
CA LEU A 297 -48.90 10.09 -4.55
C LEU A 297 -48.05 9.28 -5.54
N SER A 298 -48.65 8.41 -6.35
CA SER A 298 -47.93 7.72 -7.44
C SER A 298 -47.44 8.71 -8.50
N GLN A 299 -48.28 9.66 -8.92
CA GLN A 299 -47.90 10.75 -9.82
C GLN A 299 -46.82 11.63 -9.20
N LEU A 300 -46.99 12.05 -7.93
CA LEU A 300 -46.00 12.86 -7.22
C LEU A 300 -44.65 12.13 -7.08
N ARG A 301 -44.64 10.81 -6.85
CA ARG A 301 -43.40 10.01 -6.86
C ARG A 301 -42.72 10.11 -8.23
N GLN A 302 -43.46 9.98 -9.33
CA GLN A 302 -42.87 10.12 -10.67
C GLN A 302 -42.33 11.54 -10.92
N GLU A 303 -43.08 12.59 -10.58
CA GLU A 303 -42.64 13.98 -10.71
C GLU A 303 -41.35 14.28 -9.91
N VAL A 304 -41.21 13.68 -8.71
CA VAL A 304 -40.01 13.77 -7.89
C VAL A 304 -38.84 12.97 -8.49
N LEU A 305 -39.08 11.79 -9.07
CA LEU A 305 -38.05 11.01 -9.77
C LEU A 305 -37.56 11.75 -11.04
N ASP A 306 -38.46 12.30 -11.84
CA ASP A 306 -38.14 13.07 -13.04
C ASP A 306 -37.34 14.34 -12.72
N ALA A 307 -37.60 14.97 -11.57
CA ALA A 307 -36.84 16.12 -11.08
C ALA A 307 -35.47 15.75 -10.46
N LEU A 308 -35.34 14.58 -9.83
CA LEU A 308 -34.08 14.11 -9.23
C LEU A 308 -33.11 13.50 -10.25
N PHE A 309 -33.64 12.87 -11.31
CA PHE A 309 -32.88 12.02 -12.23
C PHE A 309 -33.09 12.33 -13.72
N GLY A 310 -34.29 12.78 -14.12
CA GLY A 310 -34.61 13.07 -15.52
C GLY A 310 -34.10 14.41 -16.05
N GLY A 311 -33.56 15.27 -15.16
CA GLY A 311 -33.10 16.63 -15.51
C GLY A 311 -34.22 17.64 -15.72
N THR A 312 -35.48 17.26 -15.45
CA THR A 312 -36.65 18.13 -15.53
C THR A 312 -36.66 19.11 -14.34
N PRO A 313 -36.98 20.40 -14.53
CA PRO A 313 -37.18 21.30 -13.39
C PRO A 313 -38.41 20.86 -12.56
N PRO A 314 -38.36 20.86 -11.22
CA PRO A 314 -39.45 20.38 -10.39
C PRO A 314 -40.75 21.18 -10.60
N PRO A 315 -41.92 20.50 -10.67
CA PRO A 315 -43.23 21.15 -10.78
C PRO A 315 -43.53 22.21 -9.71
N ALA A 316 -44.40 23.17 -10.06
CA ALA A 316 -44.80 24.25 -9.17
C ALA A 316 -45.49 23.72 -7.90
N GLY A 317 -44.87 23.93 -6.74
CA GLY A 317 -45.29 23.39 -5.45
C GLY A 317 -44.30 22.38 -4.83
N LEU A 318 -43.33 21.90 -5.61
CA LEU A 318 -42.21 21.12 -5.12
C LEU A 318 -40.97 22.01 -4.89
N PRO A 319 -40.05 21.66 -3.97
CA PRO A 319 -38.84 22.43 -3.74
C PRO A 319 -37.89 22.36 -4.95
N ALA A 320 -37.23 23.47 -5.26
CA ALA A 320 -36.10 23.49 -6.20
C ALA A 320 -34.82 22.88 -5.62
N ASP A 321 -34.77 22.64 -4.31
CA ASP A 321 -33.63 22.07 -3.61
C ASP A 321 -33.60 20.54 -3.70
N ARG A 322 -32.45 20.00 -4.14
CA ARG A 322 -32.23 18.55 -4.36
C ARG A 322 -32.29 17.76 -3.05
N THR A 323 -31.84 18.32 -1.92
CA THR A 323 -31.91 17.65 -0.61
C THR A 323 -33.36 17.49 -0.14
N ARG A 324 -34.20 18.50 -0.34
CA ARG A 324 -35.64 18.45 0.01
C ARG A 324 -36.47 17.62 -0.95
N LEU A 325 -36.14 17.59 -2.24
CA LEU A 325 -36.71 16.62 -3.18
C LEU A 325 -36.34 15.18 -2.78
N TRP A 326 -35.09 14.95 -2.36
CA TRP A 326 -34.65 13.65 -1.86
C TRP A 326 -35.38 13.25 -0.57
N ALA A 327 -35.50 14.16 0.40
CA ALA A 327 -36.30 13.94 1.60
C ALA A 327 -37.76 13.57 1.24
N LEU A 328 -38.40 14.29 0.30
CA LEU A 328 -39.75 13.96 -0.16
C LEU A 328 -39.83 12.56 -0.81
N LYS A 329 -38.86 12.18 -1.65
CA LYS A 329 -38.76 10.82 -2.21
C LYS A 329 -38.68 9.77 -1.10
N GLN A 330 -37.82 9.96 -0.11
CA GLN A 330 -37.66 9.01 1.00
C GLN A 330 -39.00 8.83 1.75
N LEU A 331 -39.72 9.91 2.04
CA LEU A 331 -41.04 9.83 2.69
C LEU A 331 -42.08 9.10 1.83
N LEU A 332 -42.12 9.35 0.52
CA LEU A 332 -42.99 8.65 -0.44
C LEU A 332 -42.67 7.16 -0.52
N ASP A 333 -41.41 6.77 -0.31
CA ASP A 333 -40.96 5.37 -0.29
C ASP A 333 -41.03 4.74 1.12
N GLY A 334 -41.70 5.41 2.06
CA GLY A 334 -41.91 4.94 3.44
C GLY A 334 -40.65 5.01 4.33
N GLN A 335 -39.57 5.60 3.82
CA GLN A 335 -38.29 5.75 4.50
C GLN A 335 -38.24 7.05 5.35
N PRO A 336 -37.32 7.13 6.33
CA PRO A 336 -37.07 8.37 7.07
C PRO A 336 -36.54 9.49 6.16
N GLY A 337 -37.19 10.66 6.21
CA GLY A 337 -36.77 11.85 5.46
C GLY A 337 -35.71 12.72 6.13
N TYR A 338 -35.29 12.37 7.35
CA TYR A 338 -34.28 13.08 8.15
C TYR A 338 -33.61 12.14 9.17
N SER A 339 -32.50 12.58 9.74
CA SER A 339 -31.87 11.95 10.91
C SER A 339 -31.84 12.91 12.11
N GLN A 340 -31.85 12.34 13.32
CA GLN A 340 -31.88 13.07 14.60
C GLN A 340 -30.76 12.59 15.52
N ALA A 341 -30.20 13.49 16.32
CA ALA A 341 -29.14 13.16 17.26
C ALA A 341 -29.64 12.31 18.44
N ARG A 342 -29.00 11.15 18.65
CA ARG A 342 -28.98 10.42 19.92
C ARG A 342 -27.61 10.62 20.56
N TYR A 343 -27.61 11.05 21.82
CA TYR A 343 -26.43 11.07 22.68
C TYR A 343 -26.61 9.99 23.74
N ASP A 344 -25.66 9.07 23.82
CA ASP A 344 -25.59 8.03 24.83
C ASP A 344 -24.60 8.48 25.92
N GLY A 345 -25.01 8.38 27.18
CA GLY A 345 -24.28 8.99 28.31
C GLY A 345 -24.37 10.54 28.35
N PRO A 346 -23.58 11.20 29.22
CA PRO A 346 -23.67 12.64 29.50
C PRO A 346 -22.95 13.51 28.46
N LEU A 347 -23.05 13.17 27.17
CA LEU A 347 -22.33 13.85 26.08
C LEU A 347 -23.11 15.00 25.44
N ALA A 348 -24.44 15.03 25.59
CA ALA A 348 -25.31 16.03 24.96
C ALA A 348 -24.92 17.47 25.36
N GLY A 349 -24.69 18.33 24.36
CA GLY A 349 -24.34 19.74 24.59
C GLY A 349 -22.88 20.00 25.01
N THR A 350 -22.00 19.01 24.92
CA THR A 350 -20.55 19.14 25.25
C THR A 350 -19.68 19.15 24.00
N GLU A 351 -18.45 19.68 24.08
CA GLU A 351 -17.47 19.66 22.98
C GLU A 351 -17.16 18.23 22.49
N VAL A 352 -17.05 17.25 23.40
CA VAL A 352 -16.96 15.81 23.07
C VAL A 352 -18.18 15.40 22.22
N GLY A 353 -19.40 15.72 22.67
CA GLY A 353 -20.62 15.39 21.94
C GLY A 353 -20.71 16.03 20.55
N MET A 354 -20.29 17.29 20.40
CA MET A 354 -20.24 17.96 19.10
C MET A 354 -19.18 17.34 18.17
N THR A 355 -18.04 16.91 18.73
CA THR A 355 -17.01 16.17 17.99
C THR A 355 -17.57 14.86 17.44
N LEU A 356 -18.30 14.09 18.25
CA LEU A 356 -18.90 12.82 17.81
C LEU A 356 -20.02 13.03 16.78
N TYR A 357 -20.81 14.11 16.91
CA TYR A 357 -21.79 14.52 15.89
C TYR A 357 -21.10 14.79 14.56
N TYR A 358 -20.03 15.60 14.57
CA TYR A 358 -19.27 15.91 13.36
C TYR A 358 -18.73 14.64 12.70
N GLY A 359 -18.03 13.77 13.45
CA GLY A 359 -17.45 12.55 12.90
C GLY A 359 -18.46 11.63 12.22
N ASP A 360 -19.61 11.39 12.87
CA ASP A 360 -20.68 10.55 12.31
C ASP A 360 -21.35 11.19 11.08
N TYR A 361 -21.70 12.49 11.15
CA TYR A 361 -22.29 13.20 10.02
C TYR A 361 -21.35 13.20 8.81
N ILE A 362 -20.07 13.54 9.02
CA ILE A 362 -19.07 13.65 7.97
C ILE A 362 -18.72 12.29 7.37
N ALA A 363 -18.59 11.23 8.17
CA ALA A 363 -18.31 9.90 7.62
C ALA A 363 -19.43 9.40 6.71
N LYS A 364 -20.69 9.66 7.04
CA LYS A 364 -21.86 9.36 6.18
C LYS A 364 -21.91 10.22 4.91
N GLN A 365 -21.44 11.47 4.96
CA GLN A 365 -21.38 12.34 3.78
C GLN A 365 -20.20 11.98 2.85
N TRP A 366 -18.99 11.78 3.38
CA TRP A 366 -17.81 11.49 2.57
C TRP A 366 -17.81 10.10 1.93
N SER A 367 -18.32 9.08 2.61
CA SER A 367 -18.57 7.75 2.00
C SER A 367 -19.53 7.85 0.81
N THR A 368 -20.60 8.62 0.94
CA THR A 368 -21.56 8.89 -0.15
C THR A 368 -21.10 9.96 -1.16
N GLY A 369 -19.85 10.41 -1.10
CA GLY A 369 -19.26 11.38 -2.04
C GLY A 369 -19.85 12.79 -1.95
N VAL A 370 -20.50 13.12 -0.83
CA VAL A 370 -21.14 14.42 -0.58
C VAL A 370 -20.24 15.27 0.31
N GLY A 371 -20.05 16.54 -0.08
CA GLY A 371 -19.29 17.52 0.68
C GLY A 371 -18.37 18.37 -0.20
N GLY A 372 -17.78 19.39 0.40
CA GLY A 372 -16.70 20.19 -0.18
C GLY A 372 -15.31 19.83 0.38
N GLY A 373 -15.28 19.06 1.47
CA GLY A 373 -14.07 18.58 2.16
C GLY A 373 -13.79 17.09 1.96
N VAL A 374 -14.45 16.41 1.00
CA VAL A 374 -14.20 14.99 0.72
C VAL A 374 -12.69 14.81 0.39
N PRO A 375 -11.96 13.89 1.04
CA PRO A 375 -10.49 13.87 1.00
C PRO A 375 -9.87 13.24 -0.26
N ASP A 376 -10.67 12.98 -1.31
CA ASP A 376 -10.30 12.23 -2.53
C ASP A 376 -8.98 12.66 -3.20
N LYS A 377 -8.71 13.97 -3.22
CA LYS A 377 -7.52 14.59 -3.82
C LYS A 377 -6.38 14.87 -2.83
N ALA A 378 -6.65 14.74 -1.53
CA ALA A 378 -5.74 15.14 -0.46
C ALA A 378 -5.18 13.94 0.33
N VAL A 379 -5.91 12.82 0.33
CA VAL A 379 -5.53 11.55 0.99
C VAL A 379 -5.48 10.47 -0.10
N PRO A 380 -4.29 10.15 -0.66
CA PRO A 380 -4.17 9.20 -1.75
C PRO A 380 -4.74 7.82 -1.39
N GLY A 381 -5.61 7.29 -2.25
CA GLY A 381 -6.30 6.01 -2.05
C GLY A 381 -7.71 6.13 -1.47
N PHE A 382 -8.10 7.29 -0.90
CA PHE A 382 -9.49 7.50 -0.49
C PHE A 382 -10.39 7.63 -1.74
N VAL A 383 -11.39 6.76 -1.85
CA VAL A 383 -12.41 6.80 -2.90
C VAL A 383 -13.78 6.64 -2.24
N ALA A 384 -14.69 7.58 -2.50
CA ALA A 384 -16.07 7.52 -2.05
C ALA A 384 -16.83 6.42 -2.80
N ASP A 385 -17.86 5.83 -2.19
CA ASP A 385 -18.56 4.66 -2.75
C ASP A 385 -19.17 4.94 -4.15
N PRO A 386 -19.75 6.13 -4.45
CA PRO A 386 -20.23 6.47 -5.80
C PRO A 386 -19.12 6.79 -6.83
N ASP A 387 -17.85 6.83 -6.42
CA ASP A 387 -16.67 6.93 -7.28
C ASP A 387 -15.90 5.60 -7.38
N ALA A 388 -16.25 4.60 -6.56
CA ALA A 388 -15.57 3.32 -6.51
C ALA A 388 -16.13 2.36 -7.57
N THR A 389 -15.39 2.12 -8.66
CA THR A 389 -15.73 1.10 -9.66
C THR A 389 -15.92 -0.27 -9.00
N ILE A 390 -17.08 -0.90 -9.19
CA ILE A 390 -17.42 -2.22 -8.67
C ILE A 390 -17.13 -3.25 -9.78
N PRO A 391 -16.18 -4.18 -9.60
CA PRO A 391 -15.97 -5.23 -10.59
C PRO A 391 -17.26 -6.05 -10.75
N TRP A 392 -17.73 -6.25 -11.98
CA TRP A 392 -19.04 -6.83 -12.29
C TRP A 392 -19.31 -8.18 -11.60
N GLY A 393 -18.28 -8.99 -11.35
CA GLY A 393 -18.38 -10.25 -10.59
C GLY A 393 -18.85 -10.08 -9.14
N HIS A 394 -18.74 -8.88 -8.57
CA HIS A 394 -19.25 -8.52 -7.26
C HIS A 394 -20.73 -8.08 -7.24
N CYS A 395 -21.33 -7.72 -8.37
CA CYS A 395 -22.73 -7.26 -8.41
C CYS A 395 -23.75 -8.32 -7.92
N PRO A 396 -24.90 -7.90 -7.35
CA PRO A 396 -26.02 -8.78 -7.04
C PRO A 396 -26.58 -9.51 -8.26
N GLU A 397 -27.20 -10.67 -8.05
CA GLU A 397 -27.66 -11.56 -9.12
C GLU A 397 -29.19 -11.70 -9.19
N GLY A 398 -29.72 -11.75 -10.43
CA GLY A 398 -31.14 -11.99 -10.69
C GLY A 398 -32.04 -10.87 -10.17
N SER A 399 -32.69 -11.12 -9.03
CA SER A 399 -33.58 -10.18 -8.33
C SER A 399 -33.08 -9.79 -6.94
N GLU A 400 -31.81 -10.07 -6.60
CA GLU A 400 -31.18 -9.47 -5.42
C GLU A 400 -31.19 -7.93 -5.54
N PRO A 401 -31.46 -7.19 -4.45
CA PRO A 401 -31.47 -5.72 -4.50
C PRO A 401 -30.12 -5.13 -4.94
N THR A 402 -30.15 -4.21 -5.91
CA THR A 402 -29.05 -3.28 -6.22
C THR A 402 -28.92 -2.15 -5.19
N SER A 403 -29.78 -2.17 -4.16
CA SER A 403 -29.84 -1.23 -3.05
C SER A 403 -29.52 -1.93 -1.73
N GLU A 404 -28.40 -1.57 -1.14
CA GLU A 404 -27.97 -1.99 0.18
C GLU A 404 -28.27 -0.91 1.22
N SER A 405 -28.46 -1.33 2.47
CA SER A 405 -28.54 -0.41 3.61
C SER A 405 -27.81 -1.02 4.80
N GLY A 406 -27.16 -0.20 5.62
CA GLY A 406 -26.29 -0.69 6.68
C GLY A 406 -25.92 0.38 7.69
N ARG A 407 -25.03 0.03 8.60
CA ARG A 407 -24.43 0.92 9.60
C ARG A 407 -22.94 1.08 9.33
N LEU A 408 -22.52 2.33 9.33
CA LEU A 408 -21.13 2.76 9.54
C LEU A 408 -21.02 3.21 11.00
N TRP A 409 -20.00 2.79 11.75
CA TRP A 409 -19.72 3.43 13.04
C TRP A 409 -18.26 3.41 13.42
N PHE A 410 -17.82 4.46 14.12
CA PHE A 410 -16.54 4.45 14.80
C PHE A 410 -16.66 3.70 16.13
N GLY A 411 -15.62 2.93 16.48
CA GLY A 411 -15.55 2.22 17.74
C GLY A 411 -14.12 1.97 18.19
N GLN A 412 -13.95 1.27 19.30
CA GLN A 412 -12.63 0.92 19.82
C GLN A 412 -11.95 -0.13 18.93
N ASN A 413 -10.73 0.14 18.47
CA ASN A 413 -9.86 -0.88 17.89
C ASN A 413 -9.38 -1.81 19.00
N GLU A 414 -10.01 -2.97 19.17
CA GLU A 414 -9.63 -3.95 20.19
C GLU A 414 -8.15 -4.34 20.09
N SER A 415 -7.61 -4.47 18.87
CA SER A 415 -6.19 -4.78 18.61
C SER A 415 -5.22 -3.62 18.86
N GLY A 416 -5.73 -2.47 19.30
CA GLY A 416 -4.97 -1.30 19.73
C GLY A 416 -4.92 -1.13 21.25
N PHE A 417 -5.51 -2.02 22.06
CA PHE A 417 -5.50 -1.92 23.53
C PHE A 417 -5.02 -3.23 24.19
N ALA A 418 -4.15 -3.07 25.20
CA ALA A 418 -3.78 -4.14 26.13
C ALA A 418 -4.04 -3.68 27.57
N TYR A 419 -4.64 -4.57 28.37
CA TYR A 419 -5.04 -4.29 29.74
C TYR A 419 -4.40 -5.26 30.71
N THR A 420 -3.87 -4.74 31.82
CA THR A 420 -3.42 -5.53 32.97
C THR A 420 -4.12 -5.06 34.24
N ALA A 421 -3.81 -5.68 35.38
CA ALA A 421 -4.31 -5.22 36.69
C ALA A 421 -3.79 -3.82 37.09
N ASN A 422 -2.70 -3.33 36.48
CA ASN A 422 -2.02 -2.09 36.87
C ASN A 422 -1.67 -1.14 35.71
N ARG A 423 -1.96 -1.50 34.44
CA ARG A 423 -1.72 -0.67 33.26
C ARG A 423 -2.80 -0.86 32.20
N VAL A 424 -3.03 0.17 31.41
CA VAL A 424 -3.59 0.09 30.06
C VAL A 424 -2.58 0.69 29.10
N THR A 425 -2.16 -0.09 28.10
CA THR A 425 -1.27 0.35 27.02
C THR A 425 -2.07 0.43 25.74
N ILE A 426 -1.86 1.50 24.96
CA ILE A 426 -2.61 1.81 23.74
C ILE A 426 -1.63 1.94 22.58
N GLY A 427 -1.87 1.18 21.52
CA GLY A 427 -1.01 1.10 20.33
C GLY A 427 -1.20 2.25 19.35
N ALA A 428 -0.79 2.01 18.11
CA ALA A 428 -0.74 3.03 17.06
C ALA A 428 -2.11 3.65 16.75
N GLN A 429 -3.14 2.82 16.60
CA GLN A 429 -4.49 3.25 16.21
C GLN A 429 -5.51 2.76 17.24
N ALA A 430 -6.18 3.69 17.94
CA ALA A 430 -7.17 3.36 18.97
C ALA A 430 -8.60 3.30 18.44
N THR A 431 -8.89 4.00 17.35
CA THR A 431 -10.19 4.03 16.67
C THR A 431 -10.25 3.08 15.50
N ARG A 432 -11.37 2.38 15.38
CA ARG A 432 -11.70 1.53 14.25
C ARG A 432 -12.97 2.00 13.56
N LEU A 433 -13.03 1.91 12.23
CA LEU A 433 -14.25 2.14 11.44
C LEU A 433 -14.89 0.80 11.11
N PHE A 434 -16.08 0.56 11.66
CA PHE A 434 -16.86 -0.65 11.45
C PHE A 434 -17.96 -0.44 10.40
N ALA A 435 -18.27 -1.50 9.67
CA ALA A 435 -19.33 -1.56 8.66
C ALA A 435 -20.10 -2.89 8.77
N LYS A 436 -21.43 -2.83 8.81
CA LYS A 436 -22.35 -3.97 8.68
C LYS A 436 -23.56 -3.57 7.86
N SER A 437 -24.16 -4.52 7.13
CA SER A 437 -25.37 -4.31 6.34
C SER A 437 -26.58 -5.00 6.95
N ASN A 438 -27.77 -4.53 6.58
CA ASN A 438 -29.04 -5.13 7.00
C ASN A 438 -29.32 -6.39 6.17
N GLY A 439 -29.54 -7.52 6.84
CA GLY A 439 -30.01 -8.77 6.23
C GLY A 439 -31.25 -9.33 6.96
N ASP A 440 -31.86 -10.36 6.37
CA ASP A 440 -33.16 -10.90 6.82
C ASP A 440 -33.20 -11.38 8.28
N ALA A 441 -32.03 -11.75 8.83
CA ALA A 441 -31.86 -12.25 10.19
C ALA A 441 -31.18 -11.27 11.15
N GLY A 442 -30.89 -10.03 10.72
CA GLY A 442 -30.17 -9.01 11.49
C GLY A 442 -29.02 -8.38 10.72
N GLU A 443 -28.08 -7.77 11.45
CA GLU A 443 -26.87 -7.18 10.85
C GLU A 443 -25.91 -8.28 10.36
N VAL A 444 -25.43 -8.13 9.13
CA VAL A 444 -24.53 -9.06 8.42
C VAL A 444 -23.30 -8.32 7.88
N GLU A 445 -22.35 -9.06 7.34
CA GLU A 445 -21.24 -8.50 6.57
C GLU A 445 -21.75 -7.64 5.39
N PRO A 446 -21.15 -6.46 5.12
CA PRO A 446 -21.50 -5.64 3.97
C PRO A 446 -21.10 -6.26 2.62
N SER A 447 -21.74 -5.82 1.54
CA SER A 447 -21.31 -6.16 0.18
C SER A 447 -19.92 -5.57 -0.13
N TYR A 448 -19.33 -5.96 -1.26
CA TYR A 448 -18.10 -5.34 -1.75
C TYR A 448 -18.27 -3.83 -2.02
N ALA A 449 -19.46 -3.39 -2.46
CA ALA A 449 -19.72 -1.99 -2.77
C ALA A 449 -19.71 -1.14 -1.49
N PHE A 450 -20.48 -1.53 -0.48
CA PHE A 450 -20.54 -0.86 0.83
C PHE A 450 -19.25 -1.04 1.65
N GLY A 451 -18.58 -2.19 1.52
CA GLY A 451 -17.42 -2.52 2.33
C GLY A 451 -16.09 -1.91 1.87
N ARG A 452 -15.93 -1.58 0.58
CA ARG A 452 -14.62 -1.22 0.00
C ARG A 452 -14.08 0.12 0.51
N GLY A 453 -14.81 1.23 0.35
CA GLY A 453 -14.35 2.55 0.78
C GLY A 453 -14.14 2.61 2.29
N LEU A 454 -15.07 2.01 3.03
CA LEU A 454 -15.05 1.96 4.49
C LEU A 454 -13.91 1.10 5.03
N GLY A 455 -13.65 -0.07 4.42
CA GLY A 455 -12.53 -0.94 4.79
C GLY A 455 -11.16 -0.33 4.44
N TRP A 456 -11.07 0.45 3.37
CA TRP A 456 -9.87 1.24 3.07
C TRP A 456 -9.63 2.32 4.13
N TRP A 457 -10.67 3.07 4.51
CA TRP A 457 -10.58 4.10 5.55
C TRP A 457 -10.24 3.50 6.92
N ASP A 458 -10.85 2.38 7.31
CA ASP A 458 -10.51 1.67 8.57
C ASP A 458 -9.01 1.41 8.70
N GLN A 459 -8.38 0.96 7.59
CA GLN A 459 -6.95 0.69 7.53
C GLN A 459 -6.10 1.97 7.46
N HIS A 460 -6.59 3.05 6.85
CA HIS A 460 -5.84 4.30 6.61
C HIS A 460 -6.30 5.46 7.51
N TYR A 461 -6.83 5.16 8.70
CA TYR A 461 -7.40 6.14 9.63
C TYR A 461 -6.45 7.31 9.92
N ASP A 462 -5.17 7.03 10.22
CA ASP A 462 -4.13 8.03 10.46
C ASP A 462 -4.03 9.09 9.35
N ALA A 463 -4.22 8.70 8.09
CA ALA A 463 -4.11 9.62 6.96
C ALA A 463 -5.32 10.56 6.86
N VAL A 464 -6.53 10.05 7.15
CA VAL A 464 -7.76 10.87 7.19
C VAL A 464 -7.79 11.75 8.44
N ALA A 465 -7.31 11.26 9.59
CA ALA A 465 -7.13 12.04 10.82
C ALA A 465 -6.11 13.19 10.66
N SER A 466 -5.05 12.95 9.89
CA SER A 466 -4.06 13.99 9.56
C SER A 466 -4.61 15.06 8.59
N TYR A 467 -5.62 14.72 7.79
CA TYR A 467 -6.32 15.66 6.92
C TYR A 467 -7.35 16.51 7.69
N GLU A 468 -8.20 15.88 8.49
CA GLU A 468 -9.30 16.50 9.24
C GLU A 468 -9.11 16.35 10.76
N PRO A 469 -8.74 17.44 11.48
CA PRO A 469 -8.41 17.41 12.89
C PRO A 469 -9.47 16.80 13.82
N GLN A 470 -10.75 16.81 13.46
CA GLN A 470 -11.78 16.19 14.30
C GLN A 470 -11.72 14.65 14.30
N PHE A 471 -11.14 14.01 13.29
CA PHE A 471 -10.87 12.56 13.35
C PHE A 471 -9.65 12.26 14.25
N GLU A 472 -8.60 13.09 14.26
CA GLU A 472 -7.56 12.99 15.30
C GLU A 472 -8.17 13.22 16.71
N ARG A 473 -9.13 14.16 16.84
CA ARG A 473 -9.87 14.36 18.10
C ARG A 473 -10.65 13.11 18.52
N ILE A 474 -11.30 12.42 17.59
CA ILE A 474 -12.03 11.17 17.85
C ILE A 474 -11.07 10.08 18.32
N ASP A 475 -9.86 9.98 17.75
CA ASP A 475 -8.87 9.02 18.26
C ASP A 475 -8.38 9.34 19.67
N GLN A 476 -8.19 10.62 20.00
CA GLN A 476 -7.90 11.01 21.38
C GLN A 476 -9.09 10.73 22.32
N ILE A 477 -10.34 10.97 21.89
CA ILE A 477 -11.53 10.61 22.67
C ILE A 477 -11.58 9.08 22.89
N MET A 478 -11.25 8.26 21.88
CA MET A 478 -11.25 6.81 21.97
C MET A 478 -10.14 6.27 22.90
N ARG A 479 -8.93 6.86 22.83
CA ARG A 479 -7.82 6.56 23.74
C ARG A 479 -8.19 6.81 25.20
N TRP A 480 -8.66 8.03 25.49
CA TRP A 480 -9.10 8.40 26.83
C TRP A 480 -10.29 7.57 27.30
N SER A 481 -11.23 7.26 26.40
CA SER A 481 -12.37 6.40 26.68
C SER A 481 -11.96 4.99 27.14
N GLY A 482 -11.17 4.25 26.37
CA GLY A 482 -10.73 2.90 26.75
C GLY A 482 -9.87 2.90 28.02
N ALA A 483 -9.06 3.94 28.20
CA ALA A 483 -8.26 4.10 29.41
C ALA A 483 -9.10 4.42 30.65
N LEU A 484 -10.19 5.18 30.50
CA LEU A 484 -11.14 5.50 31.57
C LEU A 484 -12.08 4.32 31.87
N GLU A 485 -12.47 3.51 30.87
CA GLU A 485 -13.16 2.24 31.11
C GLU A 485 -12.29 1.36 32.02
N TRP A 486 -11.01 1.18 31.69
CA TRP A 486 -10.06 0.44 32.53
C TRP A 486 -9.91 1.03 33.94
N LEU A 487 -9.71 2.34 34.03
CA LEU A 487 -9.47 3.02 35.31
C LEU A 487 -10.66 2.85 36.28
N VAL A 488 -11.89 2.93 35.76
CA VAL A 488 -13.11 2.78 36.55
C VAL A 488 -13.46 1.32 36.81
N THR A 489 -13.39 0.43 35.80
CA THR A 489 -13.91 -0.95 35.90
C THR A 489 -12.93 -1.97 36.47
N LYS A 490 -11.63 -1.85 36.18
CA LYS A 490 -10.60 -2.80 36.65
C LYS A 490 -9.77 -2.23 37.81
N ALA A 491 -9.34 -0.96 37.70
CA ALA A 491 -8.52 -0.32 38.74
C ALA A 491 -9.33 0.26 39.92
N GLY A 492 -10.64 0.51 39.75
CA GLY A 492 -11.49 1.09 40.80
C GLY A 492 -11.13 2.53 41.18
N LYS A 493 -10.50 3.26 40.26
CA LYS A 493 -9.97 4.62 40.43
C LYS A 493 -10.74 5.62 39.57
N ARG A 494 -10.49 6.91 39.78
CA ARG A 494 -11.01 8.03 38.98
C ARG A 494 -9.94 9.11 38.90
N LEU A 495 -9.94 9.83 37.78
CA LEU A 495 -9.23 11.10 37.63
C LEU A 495 -10.04 12.25 38.26
N PRO A 496 -9.41 13.38 38.61
CA PRO A 496 -10.10 14.56 39.12
C PRO A 496 -11.21 15.03 38.18
N ASP A 497 -12.37 15.35 38.73
CA ASP A 497 -13.39 16.14 38.03
C ASP A 497 -12.89 17.59 37.97
N SER A 498 -12.99 18.22 36.80
CA SER A 498 -12.54 19.60 36.59
C SER A 498 -13.37 20.65 37.35
N GLY A 499 -14.50 20.25 37.95
CA GLY A 499 -15.40 21.13 38.71
C GLY A 499 -16.27 22.03 37.84
N GLY A 500 -16.07 22.00 36.52
CA GLY A 500 -16.90 22.68 35.54
C GLY A 500 -18.28 22.00 35.42
N THR A 501 -19.33 22.82 35.44
CA THR A 501 -20.61 22.47 34.81
C THR A 501 -20.41 22.47 33.30
N ALA A 502 -19.94 21.34 32.78
CA ALA A 502 -19.57 21.16 31.37
C ALA A 502 -20.68 21.67 30.45
N GLY A 503 -20.37 22.70 29.65
CA GLY A 503 -21.30 23.78 29.32
C GLY A 503 -22.64 23.33 28.73
N PRO A 504 -23.72 23.17 29.53
CA PRO A 504 -24.87 22.36 29.12
C PRO A 504 -25.79 23.14 28.19
N GLY A 505 -25.48 23.14 26.89
CA GLY A 505 -26.27 23.84 25.89
C GLY A 505 -25.61 24.13 24.55
N LEU A 506 -24.42 23.59 24.24
CA LEU A 506 -23.90 23.69 22.87
C LEU A 506 -24.89 23.05 21.89
N LYS A 507 -25.12 23.73 20.77
CA LYS A 507 -25.88 23.23 19.61
C LYS A 507 -24.92 23.03 18.45
N PHE A 508 -25.09 21.95 17.70
CA PHE A 508 -24.18 21.57 16.64
C PHE A 508 -24.14 22.62 15.52
N ALA A 509 -25.26 23.26 15.22
CA ALA A 509 -25.30 24.38 14.28
C ALA A 509 -24.39 25.56 14.70
N ASP A 510 -24.47 25.97 15.97
CA ASP A 510 -23.64 27.05 16.53
C ASP A 510 -22.17 26.64 16.66
N TRP A 511 -21.90 25.37 16.95
CA TRP A 511 -20.55 24.80 17.04
C TRP A 511 -19.88 24.78 15.66
N TYR A 512 -20.56 24.22 14.66
CA TYR A 512 -20.06 24.08 13.28
C TYR A 512 -19.85 25.42 12.58
N ALA A 513 -20.68 26.43 12.90
CA ALA A 513 -20.50 27.79 12.42
C ALA A 513 -19.21 28.44 12.95
N LYS A 514 -18.80 28.15 14.20
CA LYS A 514 -17.62 28.74 14.85
C LYS A 514 -16.29 28.05 14.48
N HIS A 515 -16.32 26.74 14.26
CA HIS A 515 -15.14 25.92 13.93
C HIS A 515 -14.78 26.09 12.44
N THR A 516 -14.09 27.20 12.13
CA THR A 516 -13.75 27.61 10.76
C THR A 516 -12.61 26.80 10.12
N GLU A 517 -11.86 26.06 10.93
CA GLU A 517 -10.69 25.25 10.56
C GLU A 517 -11.03 23.83 10.04
N LEU A 518 -12.29 23.41 10.20
CA LEU A 518 -12.84 22.16 9.67
C LEU A 518 -12.66 22.06 8.15
N ARG A 519 -12.41 20.85 7.64
CA ARG A 519 -12.26 20.61 6.20
C ARG A 519 -13.59 20.61 5.48
N GLU A 520 -14.63 20.04 6.08
CA GLU A 520 -15.97 20.16 5.52
C GLU A 520 -16.60 21.49 5.92
N ARG A 521 -16.89 22.35 4.93
CA ARG A 521 -17.53 23.67 5.11
C ARG A 521 -18.86 23.83 4.35
N SER A 522 -19.43 22.75 3.82
CA SER A 522 -20.76 22.76 3.19
C SER A 522 -21.87 23.15 4.18
N ALA A 523 -22.85 23.93 3.73
CA ALA A 523 -24.04 24.24 4.51
C ALA A 523 -24.77 22.94 4.93
N ILE A 524 -25.20 22.83 6.19
CA ILE A 524 -25.91 21.66 6.73
C ILE A 524 -27.40 21.98 6.81
N ASP A 525 -28.22 21.08 6.26
CA ASP A 525 -29.67 21.22 6.14
C ASP A 525 -30.39 20.88 7.45
N PHE A 526 -30.22 21.74 8.45
CA PHE A 526 -30.92 21.64 9.74
C PHE A 526 -32.44 21.79 9.59
N VAL A 527 -33.18 20.98 10.36
CA VAL A 527 -34.65 20.94 10.38
C VAL A 527 -35.17 20.79 11.82
N SER A 528 -36.45 21.07 12.03
CA SER A 528 -37.10 20.94 13.34
C SER A 528 -38.51 20.35 13.22
N PRO A 529 -38.65 19.10 12.74
CA PRO A 529 -39.95 18.42 12.71
C PRO A 529 -40.44 18.15 14.14
N PRO A 530 -41.72 18.40 14.47
CA PRO A 530 -42.26 18.21 15.83
C PRO A 530 -41.96 16.84 16.46
N SER A 531 -41.89 15.77 15.67
CA SER A 531 -41.59 14.41 16.12
C SER A 531 -40.15 14.18 16.63
N ALA A 532 -39.21 15.10 16.37
CA ALA A 532 -37.86 15.05 16.94
C ALA A 532 -37.80 15.44 18.43
N GLY A 533 -38.68 16.38 18.85
CA GLY A 533 -38.59 17.07 20.14
C GLY A 533 -37.40 18.03 20.19
N ASP A 534 -36.74 18.14 21.35
CA ASP A 534 -35.58 19.04 21.56
C ASP A 534 -34.27 18.56 20.91
N ARG A 535 -34.31 17.43 20.18
CA ARG A 535 -33.17 16.83 19.48
C ARG A 535 -32.87 17.56 18.18
N GLU A 536 -31.59 17.77 17.93
CA GLU A 536 -31.11 18.37 16.69
C GLU A 536 -31.26 17.39 15.52
N ALA A 537 -31.78 17.89 14.40
CA ALA A 537 -32.18 17.09 13.25
C ALA A 537 -31.68 17.70 11.93
N VAL A 538 -31.30 16.85 10.99
CA VAL A 538 -30.70 17.21 9.70
C VAL A 538 -31.28 16.37 8.56
N LEU A 539 -31.38 16.95 7.37
CA LEU A 539 -31.70 16.20 6.15
C LEU A 539 -30.47 15.41 5.68
N SER A 540 -30.71 14.16 5.26
CA SER A 540 -29.69 13.36 4.56
C SER A 540 -29.60 13.84 3.11
N LYS A 541 -28.43 14.31 2.69
CA LYS A 541 -28.20 14.71 1.30
C LYS A 541 -28.08 13.49 0.39
N PRO A 542 -28.62 13.52 -0.84
CA PRO A 542 -28.37 12.49 -1.83
C PRO A 542 -26.94 12.55 -2.34
N SER A 543 -26.39 11.38 -2.67
CA SER A 543 -25.17 11.26 -3.47
C SER A 543 -25.36 11.79 -4.90
N LYS A 544 -24.25 11.85 -5.64
CA LYS A 544 -24.30 11.89 -7.11
C LYS A 544 -24.93 10.60 -7.65
N THR A 545 -25.50 10.68 -8.85
CA THR A 545 -25.88 9.49 -9.61
C THR A 545 -24.65 8.71 -10.05
N PHE A 546 -24.76 7.38 -10.05
CA PHE A 546 -23.75 6.41 -10.48
C PHE A 546 -24.43 5.37 -11.39
N GLU A 547 -23.65 4.71 -12.24
CA GLU A 547 -24.19 3.81 -13.29
C GLU A 547 -24.18 2.32 -12.88
N GLU A 548 -23.49 1.99 -11.78
CA GLU A 548 -23.20 0.62 -11.35
C GLU A 548 -24.09 0.15 -10.18
N CYS A 549 -23.93 -1.11 -9.77
CA CYS A 549 -24.84 -1.88 -8.94
C CYS A 549 -24.79 -1.58 -7.42
N GLY A 550 -24.49 -0.33 -7.02
CA GLY A 550 -24.15 0.04 -5.63
C GLY A 550 -24.95 1.22 -5.05
N PHE A 551 -26.28 1.13 -4.94
CA PHE A 551 -27.02 2.09 -4.10
C PHE A 551 -26.84 1.76 -2.62
N THR A 552 -26.57 2.78 -1.81
CA THR A 552 -26.19 2.61 -0.40
C THR A 552 -26.91 3.62 0.50
N ALA A 553 -27.56 3.14 1.56
CA ALA A 553 -28.08 3.96 2.66
C ALA A 553 -27.32 3.67 3.98
N ILE A 554 -26.77 4.71 4.62
CA ILE A 554 -25.83 4.58 5.74
C ILE A 554 -26.42 5.15 7.04
N ASN A 555 -26.56 4.26 8.02
CA ASN A 555 -26.96 4.53 9.41
C ASN A 555 -25.73 4.48 10.33
N GLY A 556 -25.91 4.59 11.66
CA GLY A 556 -24.86 4.32 12.66
C GLY A 556 -24.31 5.58 13.35
N GLY A 557 -23.07 5.55 13.86
CA GLY A 557 -22.64 6.51 14.88
C GLY A 557 -21.19 6.41 15.37
N VAL A 558 -20.99 6.72 16.66
CA VAL A 558 -19.74 6.50 17.41
C VAL A 558 -20.06 5.78 18.72
N SER A 559 -19.52 4.58 18.90
CA SER A 559 -19.53 3.87 20.19
C SER A 559 -18.19 4.07 20.88
N LEU A 560 -18.15 4.68 22.06
CA LEU A 560 -16.90 4.74 22.83
C LEU A 560 -16.58 3.37 23.45
N GLY A 561 -15.35 3.20 23.92
CA GLY A 561 -14.81 1.96 24.48
C GLY A 561 -15.76 1.31 25.50
N ASN A 562 -16.03 0.02 25.27
CA ASN A 562 -16.94 -0.81 26.06
C ASN A 562 -16.42 -2.26 26.17
N LEU A 563 -15.14 -2.47 25.87
CA LEU A 563 -14.56 -3.79 25.69
C LEU A 563 -14.47 -4.55 27.02
N LEU A 564 -14.07 -3.87 28.10
CA LEU A 564 -13.99 -4.51 29.43
C LEU A 564 -15.40 -4.85 29.95
N THR A 565 -16.39 -4.04 29.58
CA THR A 565 -17.82 -4.31 29.83
C THR A 565 -18.30 -5.54 29.05
N ARG A 566 -17.95 -5.69 27.77
CA ARG A 566 -18.29 -6.87 26.94
C ARG A 566 -17.56 -8.15 27.39
N GLN A 567 -16.28 -8.06 27.79
CA GLN A 567 -15.54 -9.19 28.39
C GLN A 567 -16.16 -9.63 29.73
N GLY A 568 -16.51 -8.67 30.59
CA GLY A 568 -17.04 -8.89 31.93
C GLY A 568 -16.02 -9.57 32.85
N THR A 569 -16.38 -10.74 33.38
CA THR A 569 -15.53 -11.56 34.25
C THR A 569 -14.74 -12.64 33.51
N ARG A 570 -14.86 -12.73 32.18
CA ARG A 570 -14.07 -13.67 31.39
C ARG A 570 -12.65 -13.15 31.23
N ASP A 571 -11.67 -14.02 31.47
CA ASP A 571 -10.30 -13.76 31.01
C ASP A 571 -10.23 -13.96 29.48
N HIS A 572 -9.51 -13.07 28.81
CA HIS A 572 -9.29 -13.05 27.36
C HIS A 572 -7.83 -12.67 27.02
N HIS A 573 -6.94 -12.70 28.02
CA HIS A 573 -5.55 -12.28 27.93
C HIS A 573 -4.64 -13.43 28.41
N PRO A 574 -4.47 -14.48 27.60
CA PRO A 574 -3.61 -15.62 27.90
C PRO A 574 -2.16 -15.19 28.15
N ASP A 575 -1.46 -15.93 29.01
CA ASP A 575 -0.02 -15.73 29.27
C ASP A 575 0.79 -16.20 28.04
N LEU A 576 1.26 -15.23 27.24
CA LEU A 576 1.96 -15.46 25.98
C LEU A 576 3.35 -14.83 26.00
N PRO A 577 4.39 -15.49 25.45
CA PRO A 577 5.70 -14.88 25.26
C PRO A 577 5.60 -13.60 24.42
N SER A 578 6.33 -12.56 24.81
CA SER A 578 6.32 -11.23 24.18
C SER A 578 6.74 -11.20 22.70
N SER A 579 7.32 -12.29 22.17
CA SER A 579 7.59 -12.45 20.73
C SER A 579 6.31 -12.67 19.92
N VAL A 580 5.33 -13.41 20.48
CA VAL A 580 4.05 -13.76 19.83
C VAL A 580 2.82 -13.09 20.43
N GLY A 581 2.97 -12.39 21.56
CA GLY A 581 1.93 -11.51 22.09
C GLY A 581 1.51 -10.47 21.04
N ARG A 582 0.20 -10.18 20.99
CA ARG A 582 -0.38 -9.02 20.30
C ARG A 582 -1.54 -8.48 21.14
N ALA A 583 -1.88 -7.20 20.98
CA ALA A 583 -3.03 -6.58 21.62
C ALA A 583 -4.35 -7.12 21.04
N GLY A 584 -5.43 -7.05 21.82
CA GLY A 584 -6.76 -7.57 21.47
C GLY A 584 -7.30 -8.67 22.39
N VAL A 585 -8.31 -9.39 21.89
CA VAL A 585 -9.13 -10.35 22.66
C VAL A 585 -8.86 -11.76 22.15
N TYR A 586 -8.54 -12.68 23.06
CA TYR A 586 -8.23 -14.07 22.73
C TYR A 586 -9.20 -15.06 23.36
N ASP A 587 -9.29 -16.24 22.77
CA ASP A 587 -9.87 -17.45 23.38
C ASP A 587 -8.92 -18.00 24.46
N GLN A 588 -9.48 -18.45 25.59
CA GLN A 588 -8.73 -19.00 26.73
C GLN A 588 -7.93 -20.26 26.40
N GLY A 589 -8.25 -20.97 25.31
CA GLY A 589 -7.45 -22.10 24.84
C GLY A 589 -6.12 -21.70 24.18
N SER A 590 -5.92 -20.41 23.85
CA SER A 590 -4.73 -19.93 23.15
C SER A 590 -3.45 -20.17 23.95
N ALA A 591 -2.49 -20.88 23.36
CA ALA A 591 -1.23 -21.23 23.98
C ALA A 591 -0.12 -21.41 22.93
N TYR A 592 1.10 -21.03 23.28
CA TYR A 592 2.28 -21.15 22.43
C TYR A 592 3.50 -21.57 23.26
N ASP A 593 4.21 -22.60 22.80
CA ASP A 593 5.45 -23.08 23.39
C ASP A 593 6.66 -22.54 22.61
N PRO A 594 7.46 -21.63 23.20
CA PRO A 594 8.64 -21.08 22.52
C PRO A 594 9.80 -22.09 22.40
N ALA A 595 9.79 -23.22 23.13
CA ALA A 595 10.84 -24.23 23.04
C ALA A 595 10.66 -25.16 21.82
N THR A 596 9.42 -25.47 21.43
CA THR A 596 9.12 -26.19 20.17
C THR A 596 8.75 -25.26 19.02
N GLY A 597 8.35 -24.02 19.30
CA GLY A 597 7.80 -23.09 18.30
C GLY A 597 6.44 -23.53 17.75
N THR A 598 5.65 -24.23 18.58
CA THR A 598 4.33 -24.78 18.22
C THR A 598 3.24 -24.31 19.16
N GLY A 599 1.98 -24.41 18.72
CA GLY A 599 0.82 -23.97 19.49
C GLY A 599 -0.30 -23.42 18.62
N HIS A 600 -1.23 -22.70 19.22
CA HIS A 600 -2.29 -22.00 18.51
C HIS A 600 -2.74 -20.74 19.28
N LEU A 601 -2.99 -19.66 18.55
CA LEU A 601 -3.47 -18.40 19.10
C LEU A 601 -4.78 -18.04 18.39
N LYS A 602 -5.88 -17.90 19.14
CA LYS A 602 -7.21 -17.66 18.57
C LYS A 602 -7.74 -16.31 19.04
N GLN A 603 -7.62 -15.30 18.19
CA GLN A 603 -8.25 -13.99 18.37
C GLN A 603 -9.76 -14.11 18.09
N VAL A 604 -10.58 -13.37 18.84
CA VAL A 604 -12.04 -13.34 18.71
C VAL A 604 -12.55 -11.90 18.75
N SER A 605 -13.64 -11.60 18.04
CA SER A 605 -14.36 -10.33 18.17
C SER A 605 -15.69 -10.56 18.86
N LEU A 606 -16.01 -9.73 19.85
CA LEU A 606 -17.17 -9.91 20.74
C LEU A 606 -18.36 -9.05 20.31
N ASP A 607 -19.56 -9.64 20.29
CA ASP A 607 -20.82 -8.89 20.22
C ASP A 607 -21.12 -8.11 21.51
N ASP A 608 -22.18 -7.29 21.51
CA ASP A 608 -22.58 -6.49 22.67
C ASP A 608 -23.00 -7.33 23.91
N ALA A 609 -23.22 -8.64 23.75
CA ALA A 609 -23.46 -9.60 24.84
C ALA A 609 -22.18 -10.31 25.31
N GLY A 610 -21.01 -9.96 24.75
CA GLY A 610 -19.72 -10.55 25.11
C GLY A 610 -19.52 -11.96 24.56
N LYS A 611 -20.24 -12.35 23.50
CA LYS A 611 -20.08 -13.63 22.81
C LYS A 611 -19.24 -13.42 21.55
N ALA A 612 -18.37 -14.38 21.23
CA ALA A 612 -17.61 -14.35 19.98
C ALA A 612 -18.55 -14.40 18.76
N GLU A 613 -18.53 -13.36 17.93
CA GLU A 613 -19.23 -13.27 16.65
C GLU A 613 -18.36 -13.83 15.51
N SER A 614 -17.07 -13.51 15.53
CA SER A 614 -16.08 -14.00 14.57
C SER A 614 -14.75 -14.33 15.24
N TYR A 615 -13.91 -15.12 14.56
CA TYR A 615 -12.59 -15.52 15.05
C TYR A 615 -11.54 -15.51 13.94
N ARG A 616 -10.26 -15.41 14.35
CA ARG A 616 -9.08 -15.69 13.56
C ARG A 616 -8.11 -16.51 14.41
N GLN A 617 -7.81 -17.73 13.98
CA GLN A 617 -6.88 -18.65 14.65
C GLN A 617 -5.62 -18.84 13.83
N TYR A 618 -4.47 -18.55 14.44
CA TYR A 618 -3.15 -18.88 13.94
C TYR A 618 -2.70 -20.19 14.57
N THR A 619 -2.24 -21.15 13.77
CA THR A 619 -1.75 -22.46 14.21
C THR A 619 -0.28 -22.58 13.83
N PHE A 620 0.57 -22.80 14.84
CA PHE A 620 2.02 -22.72 14.74
C PHE A 620 2.61 -24.13 14.66
N SER A 621 3.44 -24.37 13.65
CA SER A 621 4.13 -25.65 13.45
C SER A 621 5.60 -25.45 13.06
N ALA A 622 6.43 -26.40 13.47
CA ALA A 622 7.84 -26.49 13.11
C ALA A 622 8.02 -27.66 12.12
N PRO A 623 7.88 -27.43 10.80
CA PRO A 623 8.21 -28.45 9.81
C PRO A 623 9.68 -28.89 9.91
N ALA A 624 9.96 -30.10 9.42
CA ALA A 624 11.32 -30.63 9.43
C ALA A 624 12.30 -29.72 8.67
N GLN A 625 13.61 -29.89 8.93
CA GLN A 625 14.72 -29.12 8.33
C GLN A 625 14.84 -27.65 8.79
N GLY A 626 14.23 -27.28 9.93
CA GLY A 626 14.43 -25.96 10.56
C GLY A 626 13.58 -24.83 9.97
N GLY A 627 12.53 -25.18 9.21
CA GLY A 627 11.50 -24.23 8.81
C GLY A 627 10.50 -23.93 9.93
N ALA A 628 9.63 -22.97 9.65
CA ALA A 628 8.53 -22.52 10.48
C ALA A 628 7.28 -22.37 9.61
N ALA A 629 6.10 -22.79 10.08
CA ALA A 629 4.88 -22.64 9.32
C ALA A 629 3.70 -22.17 10.19
N VAL A 630 2.96 -21.18 9.68
CA VAL A 630 1.79 -20.60 10.33
C VAL A 630 0.58 -20.77 9.42
N GLU A 631 -0.43 -21.48 9.91
CA GLU A 631 -1.73 -21.61 9.24
C GLU A 631 -2.76 -20.73 9.95
N THR A 632 -3.33 -19.77 9.22
CA THR A 632 -4.35 -18.85 9.72
C THR A 632 -5.71 -19.23 9.17
N THR A 633 -6.62 -19.67 10.05
CA THR A 633 -8.03 -19.94 9.72
C THR A 633 -8.93 -18.90 10.37
N ALA A 634 -9.82 -18.27 9.61
CA ALA A 634 -10.81 -17.31 10.11
C ALA A 634 -12.25 -17.71 9.74
N SER A 635 -13.22 -17.09 10.41
CA SER A 635 -14.65 -17.20 10.07
C SER A 635 -14.91 -17.03 8.57
N GLY A 636 -15.85 -17.81 8.04
CA GLY A 636 -16.42 -17.61 6.71
C GLY A 636 -17.10 -16.25 6.55
N ARG A 637 -17.26 -15.83 5.30
CA ARG A 637 -17.74 -14.49 4.91
C ARG A 637 -18.61 -14.59 3.65
N LYS A 638 -19.69 -13.80 3.58
CA LYS A 638 -20.56 -13.65 2.41
C LYS A 638 -19.83 -12.97 1.24
N VAL A 639 -18.81 -12.16 1.53
CA VAL A 639 -17.99 -11.49 0.50
C VAL A 639 -16.53 -11.91 0.60
N GLY A 640 -16.19 -12.99 -0.11
CA GLY A 640 -14.81 -13.28 -0.48
C GLY A 640 -14.35 -12.39 -1.65
N SER A 641 -13.15 -11.83 -1.55
CA SER A 641 -12.44 -11.21 -2.67
C SER A 641 -10.96 -11.56 -2.60
N LEU A 642 -10.28 -11.49 -3.75
CA LEU A 642 -8.82 -11.40 -3.87
C LEU A 642 -8.56 -10.40 -5.00
N GLY A 643 -7.91 -9.27 -4.69
CA GLY A 643 -7.87 -8.10 -5.56
C GLY A 643 -9.27 -7.64 -5.99
N GLY A 644 -9.50 -7.53 -7.31
CA GLY A 644 -10.80 -7.22 -7.92
C GLY A 644 -11.67 -8.44 -8.28
N VAL A 645 -11.31 -9.64 -7.85
CA VAL A 645 -11.99 -10.89 -8.23
C VAL A 645 -12.81 -11.43 -7.06
N LYS A 646 -14.12 -11.68 -7.28
CA LYS A 646 -14.98 -12.30 -6.27
C LYS A 646 -14.62 -13.77 -6.08
N VAL A 647 -14.34 -14.15 -4.85
CA VAL A 647 -14.18 -15.55 -4.43
C VAL A 647 -15.56 -16.11 -4.07
N ASN A 648 -15.94 -17.22 -4.69
CA ASN A 648 -17.28 -17.81 -4.62
C ASN A 648 -17.35 -18.97 -3.60
N LEU A 649 -16.93 -18.68 -2.37
CA LEU A 649 -17.00 -19.59 -1.22
C LEU A 649 -18.33 -19.42 -0.47
N ASP A 650 -18.84 -20.51 0.12
CA ASP A 650 -19.98 -20.45 1.03
C ASP A 650 -19.65 -19.64 2.31
N ALA A 651 -20.63 -18.90 2.83
CA ALA A 651 -20.45 -18.00 3.96
C ALA A 651 -20.15 -18.71 5.29
N GLY A 652 -20.47 -20.00 5.41
CA GLY A 652 -20.09 -20.84 6.55
C GLY A 652 -18.70 -21.49 6.39
N THR A 653 -18.11 -21.50 5.19
CA THR A 653 -16.81 -22.11 4.93
C THR A 653 -15.67 -21.30 5.55
N PRO A 654 -14.84 -21.87 6.44
CA PRO A 654 -13.68 -21.18 6.99
C PRO A 654 -12.70 -20.76 5.88
N ARG A 655 -12.07 -19.61 6.08
CA ARG A 655 -11.08 -19.06 5.13
C ARG A 655 -9.69 -19.27 5.70
N GLN A 656 -8.80 -19.84 4.91
CA GLN A 656 -7.50 -20.33 5.33
C GLN A 656 -6.38 -19.72 4.48
N VAL A 657 -5.32 -19.27 5.16
CA VAL A 657 -4.04 -18.88 4.55
C VAL A 657 -2.93 -19.59 5.28
N ARG A 658 -1.98 -20.16 4.54
CA ARG A 658 -0.77 -20.80 5.08
C ARG A 658 0.46 -20.00 4.64
N ASN A 659 1.40 -19.78 5.55
CA ASN A 659 2.72 -19.23 5.26
C ASN A 659 3.80 -20.19 5.79
N ASP A 660 4.50 -20.86 4.88
CA ASP A 660 5.68 -21.68 5.19
C ASP A 660 6.95 -20.83 4.97
N THR A 661 7.74 -20.67 6.03
CA THR A 661 8.93 -19.82 6.08
C THR A 661 10.18 -20.64 6.41
N SER A 662 11.24 -20.47 5.63
CA SER A 662 12.59 -20.94 5.94
C SER A 662 13.55 -19.76 6.01
N ALA A 663 14.61 -19.86 6.81
CA ALA A 663 15.70 -18.89 6.80
C ALA A 663 17.03 -19.50 7.29
N ASP A 664 18.11 -19.28 6.54
CA ASP A 664 19.49 -19.67 6.87
C ASP A 664 20.47 -18.61 6.32
N ARG A 665 21.39 -18.12 7.17
CA ARG A 665 22.50 -17.21 6.80
C ARG A 665 22.12 -16.06 5.86
N GLY A 666 20.96 -15.43 6.10
CA GLY A 666 20.47 -14.29 5.33
C GLY A 666 19.76 -14.62 4.02
N HIS A 667 19.58 -15.90 3.68
CA HIS A 667 18.58 -16.36 2.72
C HIS A 667 17.27 -16.67 3.48
N ILE A 668 16.17 -16.06 3.05
CA ILE A 668 14.79 -16.32 3.52
C ILE A 668 13.97 -16.81 2.33
N THR A 669 13.08 -17.78 2.54
CA THR A 669 11.99 -18.12 1.61
C THR A 669 10.66 -18.11 2.36
N GLN A 670 9.61 -17.53 1.77
CA GLN A 670 8.24 -17.53 2.31
C GLN A 670 7.23 -17.95 1.24
N ARG A 671 6.64 -19.14 1.36
CA ARG A 671 5.62 -19.71 0.46
C ARG A 671 4.23 -19.45 1.04
N VAL A 672 3.33 -18.86 0.25
CA VAL A 672 1.96 -18.54 0.67
C VAL A 672 0.94 -19.38 -0.08
N GLU A 673 -0.02 -19.95 0.64
CA GLU A 673 -1.15 -20.69 0.08
C GLU A 673 -2.48 -20.14 0.61
N VAL A 674 -3.52 -20.12 -0.22
CA VAL A 674 -4.88 -19.67 0.11
C VAL A 674 -5.85 -20.81 -0.21
N GLN A 675 -6.68 -21.23 0.75
CA GLN A 675 -7.54 -22.43 0.64
C GLN A 675 -6.81 -23.68 0.08
N GLY A 676 -5.57 -23.92 0.52
CA GLY A 676 -4.73 -25.04 0.06
C GLY A 676 -4.32 -24.98 -1.42
N LYS A 677 -4.26 -23.77 -2.01
CA LYS A 677 -3.73 -23.49 -3.35
C LYS A 677 -2.63 -22.43 -3.25
N GLU A 678 -1.49 -22.68 -3.88
CA GLU A 678 -0.36 -21.77 -3.81
C GLU A 678 -0.64 -20.44 -4.51
N LEU A 679 -0.42 -19.34 -3.78
CA LEU A 679 -0.48 -17.97 -4.28
C LEU A 679 0.87 -17.61 -4.93
N GLY A 680 1.96 -17.85 -4.22
CA GLY A 680 3.31 -17.64 -4.71
C GLY A 680 4.34 -17.75 -3.59
N ALA A 681 5.60 -17.56 -3.94
CA ALA A 681 6.71 -17.60 -3.02
C ALA A 681 7.61 -16.36 -3.14
N LEU A 682 8.00 -15.83 -1.98
CA LEU A 682 9.02 -14.79 -1.84
C LEU A 682 10.37 -15.46 -1.55
N ASP A 683 11.42 -15.06 -2.26
CA ASP A 683 12.81 -15.41 -1.96
C ASP A 683 13.60 -14.12 -1.72
N VAL A 684 14.37 -14.07 -0.63
CA VAL A 684 15.13 -12.89 -0.22
C VAL A 684 16.55 -13.31 0.18
N ARG A 685 17.57 -12.76 -0.46
CA ARG A 685 18.98 -13.15 -0.25
C ARG A 685 19.87 -11.95 0.02
N LYS A 686 20.55 -11.98 1.16
CA LYS A 686 21.68 -11.11 1.48
C LYS A 686 22.89 -11.47 0.61
N ASP A 687 23.49 -10.48 -0.03
CA ASP A 687 24.78 -10.58 -0.71
C ASP A 687 25.63 -9.35 -0.34
N HIS A 688 26.59 -9.56 0.57
CA HIS A 688 27.38 -8.50 1.22
C HIS A 688 26.52 -7.34 1.77
N ASP A 689 26.65 -6.14 1.17
CA ASP A 689 25.92 -4.91 1.53
C ASP A 689 24.67 -4.69 0.66
N SER A 690 24.17 -5.75 0.04
CA SER A 690 22.93 -5.75 -0.75
C SER A 690 22.00 -6.86 -0.31
N VAL A 691 20.72 -6.70 -0.63
CA VAL A 691 19.72 -7.76 -0.51
C VAL A 691 18.96 -7.83 -1.84
N THR A 692 18.81 -9.02 -2.40
CA THR A 692 17.96 -9.25 -3.58
C THR A 692 16.66 -9.89 -3.15
N LEU A 693 15.56 -9.49 -3.78
CA LEU A 693 14.22 -9.97 -3.47
C LEU A 693 13.46 -10.31 -4.76
N ALA A 694 12.92 -11.52 -4.77
CA ALA A 694 12.24 -12.13 -5.90
C ALA A 694 10.88 -12.68 -5.47
N TRP A 695 9.87 -12.54 -6.33
CA TRP A 695 8.55 -13.13 -6.15
C TRP A 695 8.26 -14.07 -7.32
N GLN A 696 7.99 -15.33 -7.04
CA GLN A 696 7.49 -16.28 -8.03
C GLN A 696 5.97 -16.41 -7.87
N SER A 697 5.26 -16.02 -8.92
CA SER A 697 3.80 -16.13 -9.01
C SER A 697 3.43 -17.60 -9.21
N SER A 698 2.41 -18.09 -8.49
CA SER A 698 1.89 -19.45 -8.64
C SER A 698 0.40 -19.43 -8.98
N VAL A 699 -0.27 -20.57 -8.85
CA VAL A 699 -1.61 -20.86 -9.35
C VAL A 699 -2.62 -19.74 -9.07
N VAL A 700 -2.73 -19.27 -7.82
CA VAL A 700 -3.72 -18.25 -7.47
C VAL A 700 -3.32 -16.86 -8.00
N ASP A 701 -2.06 -16.45 -7.90
CA ASP A 701 -1.63 -15.10 -8.34
C ASP A 701 -1.75 -14.94 -9.86
N ASN A 702 -1.42 -15.99 -10.62
CA ASN A 702 -1.63 -16.04 -12.06
C ASN A 702 -3.12 -16.07 -12.43
N ALA A 703 -3.95 -16.82 -11.70
CA ALA A 703 -5.41 -16.81 -11.89
C ALA A 703 -6.01 -15.42 -11.64
N LEU A 704 -5.55 -14.69 -10.62
CA LEU A 704 -6.05 -13.34 -10.35
C LEU A 704 -5.66 -12.35 -11.46
N ARG A 705 -4.43 -12.41 -11.98
CA ARG A 705 -4.03 -11.57 -13.13
C ARG A 705 -4.88 -11.87 -14.37
N LEU A 706 -5.10 -13.14 -14.66
CA LEU A 706 -5.91 -13.65 -15.77
C LEU A 706 -7.37 -13.17 -15.66
N LEU A 707 -7.99 -13.36 -14.50
CA LEU A 707 -9.40 -13.06 -14.24
C LEU A 707 -9.69 -11.55 -14.15
N ASN A 708 -8.74 -10.75 -13.64
CA ASN A 708 -8.84 -9.29 -13.72
C ASN A 708 -8.75 -8.81 -15.18
N ALA A 709 -7.88 -9.41 -16.00
CA ALA A 709 -7.76 -9.06 -17.42
C ALA A 709 -9.04 -9.41 -18.21
N GLU A 710 -9.61 -10.60 -18.01
CA GLU A 710 -10.88 -11.02 -18.62
C GLU A 710 -12.05 -10.09 -18.22
N GLN A 711 -12.19 -9.81 -16.92
CA GLN A 711 -13.25 -8.94 -16.39
C GLN A 711 -13.09 -7.47 -16.86
N SER A 712 -11.86 -7.02 -17.15
CA SER A 712 -11.60 -5.68 -17.73
C SER A 712 -11.97 -5.55 -19.21
N ARG A 713 -12.05 -6.69 -19.94
CA ARG A 713 -12.36 -6.75 -21.38
C ARG A 713 -13.29 -7.94 -21.69
N PRO A 714 -14.56 -7.91 -21.24
CA PRO A 714 -15.46 -9.04 -21.40
C PRO A 714 -15.63 -9.50 -22.86
N GLY A 715 -15.55 -10.82 -23.08
CA GLY A 715 -15.66 -11.43 -24.40
C GLY A 715 -14.37 -11.39 -25.24
N VAL A 716 -13.27 -10.88 -24.69
CA VAL A 716 -11.92 -10.96 -25.27
C VAL A 716 -11.11 -11.98 -24.48
N GLU A 717 -10.38 -12.89 -25.14
CA GLU A 717 -9.51 -13.81 -24.40
C GLU A 717 -8.35 -13.02 -23.74
N PRO A 718 -8.10 -13.23 -22.44
CA PRO A 718 -7.05 -12.52 -21.72
C PRO A 718 -5.65 -13.02 -22.11
N GLY A 719 -4.98 -12.31 -23.02
CA GLY A 719 -3.57 -12.52 -23.38
C GLY A 719 -2.53 -12.19 -22.29
N SER A 720 -2.92 -12.17 -21.01
CA SER A 720 -2.07 -11.79 -19.87
C SER A 720 -2.49 -12.56 -18.61
N GLY A 721 -1.53 -13.14 -17.88
CA GLY A 721 -1.77 -13.94 -16.66
C GLY A 721 -1.92 -15.44 -16.92
N ALA A 722 -2.37 -15.83 -18.12
CA ALA A 722 -2.25 -17.19 -18.63
C ALA A 722 -0.83 -17.41 -19.17
N VAL A 723 -0.26 -18.58 -18.90
CA VAL A 723 1.04 -18.97 -19.48
C VAL A 723 0.83 -19.50 -20.90
N LEU A 724 -0.02 -20.51 -21.05
CA LEU A 724 -0.51 -21.05 -22.33
C LEU A 724 -2.03 -21.28 -22.23
N SER A 725 -2.70 -21.48 -23.36
CA SER A 725 -4.08 -21.98 -23.43
C SER A 725 -4.17 -23.33 -24.11
N HIS A 726 -5.25 -24.05 -23.84
CA HIS A 726 -5.66 -25.25 -24.55
C HIS A 726 -7.14 -25.12 -24.90
N GLN A 727 -7.58 -25.75 -25.99
CA GLN A 727 -8.98 -25.82 -26.36
C GLN A 727 -9.35 -27.27 -26.63
N ASP A 728 -10.38 -27.75 -25.93
CA ASP A 728 -10.82 -29.14 -26.01
C ASP A 728 -11.69 -29.41 -27.26
N ALA A 729 -12.12 -30.66 -27.42
CA ALA A 729 -12.99 -31.07 -28.53
C ALA A 729 -14.43 -30.52 -28.45
N SER A 730 -14.85 -29.91 -27.34
CA SER A 730 -16.13 -29.18 -27.21
C SER A 730 -16.00 -27.70 -27.58
N GLY A 731 -14.77 -27.19 -27.68
CA GLY A 731 -14.46 -25.77 -27.90
C GLY A 731 -14.23 -24.99 -26.61
N GLN A 732 -14.32 -25.62 -25.44
CA GLN A 732 -14.02 -24.99 -24.15
C GLN A 732 -12.52 -24.66 -24.07
N VAL A 733 -12.21 -23.43 -23.68
CA VAL A 733 -10.83 -22.99 -23.44
C VAL A 733 -10.46 -23.21 -21.97
N GLN A 734 -9.23 -23.69 -21.76
CA GLN A 734 -8.59 -23.80 -20.46
C GLN A 734 -7.24 -23.06 -20.48
N TYR A 735 -6.84 -22.48 -19.36
CA TYR A 735 -5.63 -21.64 -19.26
C TYR A 735 -4.63 -22.20 -18.24
N GLN A 736 -3.35 -22.30 -18.61
CA GLN A 736 -2.29 -22.77 -17.74
C GLN A 736 -1.90 -21.69 -16.72
N LEU A 737 -1.86 -22.05 -15.44
CA LEU A 737 -1.54 -21.14 -14.32
C LEU A 737 -0.18 -21.37 -13.67
N GLY A 738 0.57 -22.40 -14.07
CA GLY A 738 1.85 -22.80 -13.46
C GLY A 738 2.64 -23.74 -14.39
N GLY A 739 3.29 -24.77 -13.84
CA GLY A 739 3.85 -25.86 -14.67
C GLY A 739 2.75 -26.61 -15.45
N ILE A 740 3.12 -27.30 -16.53
CA ILE A 740 2.13 -27.86 -17.48
C ILE A 740 1.22 -28.94 -16.84
N ASP A 741 1.79 -29.76 -15.95
CA ASP A 741 1.10 -30.77 -15.13
C ASP A 741 0.31 -30.17 -13.94
N GLY A 742 0.39 -28.85 -13.74
CA GLY A 742 -0.24 -28.14 -12.62
C GLY A 742 -1.74 -27.90 -12.83
N PRO A 743 -2.38 -27.11 -11.94
CA PRO A 743 -3.77 -26.72 -12.13
C PRO A 743 -3.96 -25.75 -13.30
N TRP A 744 -5.03 -25.97 -14.06
CA TRP A 744 -5.48 -25.09 -15.14
C TRP A 744 -6.78 -24.37 -14.74
N LEU A 745 -7.06 -23.22 -15.34
CA LEU A 745 -8.30 -22.47 -15.12
C LEU A 745 -9.30 -22.70 -16.25
N GLU A 746 -10.54 -22.98 -15.88
CA GLU A 746 -11.67 -23.16 -16.79
C GLU A 746 -12.78 -22.18 -16.45
N THR A 747 -13.18 -21.34 -17.41
CA THR A 747 -14.30 -20.39 -17.28
C THR A 747 -15.57 -20.94 -17.94
N THR A 748 -16.61 -21.15 -17.14
CA THR A 748 -17.91 -21.66 -17.61
C THR A 748 -18.99 -20.57 -17.46
N PRO A 749 -19.86 -20.34 -18.46
CA PRO A 749 -20.97 -19.39 -18.36
C PRO A 749 -21.95 -19.71 -17.22
N GLY A 750 -22.53 -18.65 -16.64
CA GLY A 750 -23.42 -18.71 -15.49
C GLY A 750 -22.66 -18.71 -14.15
N ALA A 751 -23.29 -18.16 -13.11
CA ALA A 751 -22.84 -18.40 -11.75
C ALA A 751 -23.29 -19.80 -11.30
N LYS A 752 -22.49 -20.43 -10.43
CA LYS A 752 -22.93 -21.60 -9.64
C LYS A 752 -23.03 -21.19 -8.18
N PRO A 753 -23.90 -21.82 -7.36
CA PRO A 753 -23.96 -21.57 -5.93
C PRO A 753 -22.58 -21.64 -5.28
N PRO A 754 -22.30 -20.81 -4.26
CA PRO A 754 -21.04 -20.89 -3.52
C PRO A 754 -20.82 -22.26 -2.89
N GLY A 755 -19.55 -22.65 -2.72
CA GLY A 755 -19.17 -23.97 -2.18
C GLY A 755 -17.93 -23.91 -1.29
N SER A 756 -17.36 -25.06 -0.97
CA SER A 756 -16.13 -25.15 -0.15
C SER A 756 -14.84 -25.06 -0.97
N GLU A 757 -14.90 -25.21 -2.29
CA GLU A 757 -13.74 -25.14 -3.18
C GLU A 757 -13.41 -23.70 -3.59
N LEU A 758 -12.12 -23.39 -3.76
CA LEU A 758 -11.66 -22.11 -4.30
C LEU A 758 -12.08 -21.96 -5.77
N THR A 759 -13.19 -21.27 -5.98
CA THR A 759 -13.71 -20.86 -7.30
C THR A 759 -13.98 -19.37 -7.30
N PHE A 760 -14.06 -18.77 -8.49
CA PHE A 760 -14.22 -17.32 -8.65
C PHE A 760 -15.49 -17.01 -9.46
N ARG A 761 -16.14 -15.87 -9.18
CA ARG A 761 -17.24 -15.36 -10.01
C ARG A 761 -16.79 -14.12 -10.77
N LEU A 762 -16.84 -14.20 -12.09
CA LEU A 762 -16.69 -13.09 -13.02
C LEU A 762 -18.05 -12.49 -13.34
N GLY A 763 -18.05 -11.25 -13.84
CA GLY A 763 -19.23 -10.63 -14.42
C GLY A 763 -18.88 -9.73 -15.60
N ALA A 764 -19.90 -9.38 -16.38
CA ALA A 764 -19.85 -8.48 -17.52
C ALA A 764 -21.18 -7.72 -17.67
N PRO A 765 -21.21 -6.50 -18.25
CA PRO A 765 -22.46 -5.85 -18.63
C PRO A 765 -23.09 -6.56 -19.84
N ARG A 766 -24.42 -6.73 -19.85
CA ARG A 766 -25.14 -7.15 -21.06
C ARG A 766 -24.93 -6.15 -22.20
N GLN A 767 -24.85 -6.65 -23.44
CA GLN A 767 -24.80 -5.80 -24.65
C GLN A 767 -26.04 -4.91 -24.84
N GLN A 768 -27.15 -5.19 -24.15
CA GLN A 768 -28.37 -4.38 -24.13
C GLN A 768 -28.51 -3.52 -22.86
N GLY A 769 -27.50 -3.51 -21.99
CA GLY A 769 -27.46 -2.78 -20.72
C GLY A 769 -28.27 -3.42 -19.58
N GLY A 770 -28.34 -2.70 -18.46
CA GLY A 770 -29.30 -2.93 -17.36
C GLY A 770 -28.98 -4.04 -16.35
N THR A 771 -28.27 -5.10 -16.72
CA THR A 771 -27.94 -6.21 -15.81
C THR A 771 -26.57 -6.83 -16.10
N ALA A 772 -25.94 -7.37 -15.06
CA ALA A 772 -24.76 -8.22 -15.21
C ALA A 772 -25.11 -9.61 -15.82
N GLU A 773 -24.20 -10.16 -16.60
CA GLU A 773 -24.08 -11.59 -16.88
C GLU A 773 -22.85 -12.14 -16.16
N PHE A 774 -22.94 -13.36 -15.62
CA PHE A 774 -21.92 -13.95 -14.78
C PHE A 774 -21.31 -15.20 -15.42
N SER A 775 -20.05 -15.48 -15.07
CA SER A 775 -19.34 -16.73 -15.36
C SER A 775 -18.64 -17.20 -14.10
N GLN A 776 -18.48 -18.52 -13.93
CA GLN A 776 -17.64 -19.08 -12.87
C GLN A 776 -16.30 -19.55 -13.45
N ALA A 777 -15.20 -19.13 -12.82
CA ALA A 777 -13.88 -19.70 -13.06
C ALA A 777 -13.57 -20.78 -12.02
N THR A 778 -13.10 -21.94 -12.46
CA THR A 778 -12.80 -23.09 -11.60
C THR A 778 -11.42 -23.66 -11.90
N LEU A 779 -10.71 -24.11 -10.86
CA LEU A 779 -9.43 -24.79 -11.01
C LEU A 779 -9.67 -26.26 -11.37
N ARG A 780 -9.01 -26.73 -12.44
CA ARG A 780 -9.04 -28.09 -12.95
C ARG A 780 -7.66 -28.74 -12.83
N GLY A 781 -7.60 -30.06 -13.00
CA GLY A 781 -6.34 -30.73 -13.37
C GLY A 781 -5.93 -30.35 -14.80
N PRO A 782 -4.72 -30.76 -15.24
CA PRO A 782 -4.27 -30.49 -16.60
C PRO A 782 -5.14 -31.23 -17.65
N PRO A 783 -5.30 -30.66 -18.87
CA PRO A 783 -5.95 -31.34 -19.98
C PRO A 783 -5.15 -32.57 -20.46
N ASP A 784 -5.79 -33.46 -21.23
CA ASP A 784 -5.10 -34.56 -21.89
C ASP A 784 -4.27 -34.04 -23.08
N LEU A 785 -3.01 -33.73 -22.78
CA LEU A 785 -1.98 -33.34 -23.75
C LEU A 785 -1.16 -34.55 -24.23
N GLY A 786 -1.58 -35.78 -23.92
CA GLY A 786 -0.84 -37.01 -24.17
C GLY A 786 0.36 -37.22 -23.24
N GLY A 787 1.08 -38.33 -23.44
CA GLY A 787 2.21 -38.74 -22.60
C GLY A 787 3.45 -37.83 -22.68
N PRO A 788 4.49 -38.07 -21.86
CA PRO A 788 5.67 -37.18 -21.76
C PRO A 788 6.46 -37.01 -23.06
N ASP A 789 6.45 -38.02 -23.94
CA ASP A 789 7.09 -37.97 -25.27
C ASP A 789 6.17 -37.43 -26.39
N GLN A 790 4.93 -37.06 -26.06
CA GLN A 790 4.01 -36.42 -27.00
C GLN A 790 4.58 -35.07 -27.43
N TRP A 791 4.53 -34.80 -28.73
CA TRP A 791 4.87 -33.50 -29.29
C TRP A 791 3.68 -32.54 -29.18
N LEU A 792 3.95 -31.32 -28.75
CA LEU A 792 2.97 -30.26 -28.62
C LEU A 792 3.27 -29.19 -29.66
N ARG A 793 2.28 -28.89 -30.51
CA ARG A 793 2.27 -27.70 -31.36
C ARG A 793 1.85 -26.51 -30.49
N VAL A 794 2.54 -25.39 -30.69
CA VAL A 794 2.22 -24.09 -30.08
C VAL A 794 1.92 -23.11 -31.21
N SER A 795 0.68 -22.60 -31.27
CA SER A 795 0.35 -21.45 -32.11
C SER A 795 0.66 -20.15 -31.37
N LEU A 796 1.06 -19.13 -32.13
CA LEU A 796 1.50 -17.84 -31.61
C LEU A 796 0.43 -17.16 -30.74
N ALA A 797 0.85 -16.45 -29.70
CA ALA A 797 -0.01 -15.52 -28.99
C ALA A 797 -0.41 -14.37 -29.92
N THR A 798 -1.62 -13.85 -29.76
CA THR A 798 -2.02 -12.57 -30.35
C THR A 798 -2.19 -11.54 -29.25
N LYS A 799 -2.47 -10.28 -29.62
CA LYS A 799 -2.80 -9.22 -28.65
C LYS A 799 -3.97 -9.59 -27.73
N ASP A 800 -4.89 -10.40 -28.24
CA ASP A 800 -6.22 -10.64 -27.69
C ASP A 800 -6.53 -12.15 -27.55
N GLN A 801 -5.49 -13.02 -27.57
CA GLN A 801 -5.50 -14.46 -27.22
C GLN A 801 -4.09 -14.91 -26.76
N PRO A 802 -3.92 -15.66 -25.66
CA PRO A 802 -2.63 -16.25 -25.28
C PRO A 802 -2.20 -17.39 -26.23
N ALA A 803 -0.91 -17.71 -26.27
CA ALA A 803 -0.38 -18.82 -27.08
C ALA A 803 -1.11 -20.13 -26.76
N ARG A 804 -1.46 -20.93 -27.77
CA ARG A 804 -2.34 -22.11 -27.61
C ARG A 804 -1.61 -23.40 -27.98
N ILE A 805 -1.78 -24.44 -27.15
CA ILE A 805 -1.16 -25.74 -27.33
C ILE A 805 -2.14 -26.87 -27.67
N SER A 806 -1.66 -27.76 -28.54
CA SER A 806 -2.36 -28.97 -28.96
C SER A 806 -1.39 -30.13 -29.25
N PRO A 807 -1.78 -31.39 -28.98
CA PRO A 807 -1.01 -32.56 -29.42
C PRO A 807 -0.79 -32.58 -30.94
N ALA A 808 0.42 -32.93 -31.37
CA ALA A 808 0.88 -32.88 -32.75
C ALA A 808 1.71 -34.10 -33.16
N GLY A 809 2.13 -34.14 -34.43
CA GLY A 809 3.18 -35.06 -34.89
C GLY A 809 4.56 -34.65 -34.39
N ALA A 810 5.57 -35.52 -34.59
CA ALA A 810 6.96 -35.10 -34.45
C ALA A 810 7.31 -34.07 -35.55
N PRO A 811 8.14 -33.05 -35.24
CA PRO A 811 8.42 -31.96 -36.16
C PRO A 811 9.19 -32.42 -37.40
N ASP A 812 9.06 -31.63 -38.46
CA ASP A 812 9.66 -31.91 -39.75
C ASP A 812 11.20 -31.94 -39.66
N LYS A 813 11.85 -32.82 -40.43
CA LYS A 813 13.30 -33.07 -40.31
C LYS A 813 14.18 -31.87 -40.67
N ASN A 814 13.59 -30.86 -41.29
CA ASN A 814 14.24 -29.61 -41.70
C ASN A 814 13.86 -28.42 -40.80
N ALA A 815 13.03 -28.63 -39.78
CA ALA A 815 12.59 -27.60 -38.84
C ALA A 815 13.79 -26.95 -38.12
N ARG A 816 13.77 -25.63 -37.95
CA ARG A 816 14.89 -24.91 -37.30
C ARG A 816 14.90 -25.24 -35.81
N GLN A 817 15.95 -25.91 -35.36
CA GLN A 817 16.21 -26.22 -33.96
C GLN A 817 16.71 -24.96 -33.22
N ILE A 818 16.21 -24.77 -32.00
CA ILE A 818 16.65 -23.75 -31.05
C ILE A 818 16.98 -24.45 -29.73
N SER A 819 18.21 -24.28 -29.25
CA SER A 819 18.62 -24.82 -27.95
C SER A 819 18.12 -23.93 -26.83
N VAL A 820 17.35 -24.50 -25.91
CA VAL A 820 16.88 -23.83 -24.69
C VAL A 820 17.57 -24.48 -23.49
N THR A 821 18.06 -23.67 -22.55
CA THR A 821 18.84 -24.14 -21.39
C THR A 821 18.54 -23.31 -20.15
N THR A 822 18.83 -23.81 -18.96
CA THR A 822 18.83 -23.05 -17.69
C THR A 822 20.27 -22.93 -17.13
N PRO A 823 20.58 -21.98 -16.21
CA PRO A 823 21.94 -21.77 -15.67
C PRO A 823 22.59 -22.99 -15.03
N ASP A 824 21.76 -23.89 -14.48
CA ASP A 824 22.12 -25.21 -13.95
C ASP A 824 22.67 -26.21 -15.00
N GLY A 825 22.49 -25.92 -16.29
CA GLY A 825 22.92 -26.78 -17.41
C GLY A 825 21.86 -27.74 -17.92
N HIS A 826 20.66 -27.79 -17.34
CA HIS A 826 19.52 -28.49 -17.95
C HIS A 826 19.06 -27.77 -19.24
N GLY A 827 18.42 -28.51 -20.15
CA GLY A 827 17.98 -27.94 -21.41
C GLY A 827 17.20 -28.89 -22.32
N PHE A 828 16.55 -28.31 -23.32
CA PHE A 828 15.67 -28.95 -24.29
C PHE A 828 15.78 -28.26 -25.66
N THR A 829 15.07 -28.77 -26.67
CA THR A 829 15.09 -28.21 -28.03
C THR A 829 13.68 -27.84 -28.47
N VAL A 830 13.49 -26.58 -28.86
CA VAL A 830 12.27 -26.11 -29.53
C VAL A 830 12.52 -26.09 -31.03
N TYR A 831 11.53 -26.52 -31.81
CA TYR A 831 11.59 -26.62 -33.27
C TYR A 831 10.66 -25.58 -33.89
N ARG A 832 11.10 -24.89 -34.94
CA ARG A 832 10.26 -23.97 -35.72
C ARG A 832 9.80 -24.61 -37.02
N GLU A 833 8.50 -24.56 -37.25
CA GLU A 833 7.82 -25.07 -38.44
C GLU A 833 6.92 -23.96 -39.00
N ASP A 834 7.40 -23.23 -40.01
CA ASP A 834 6.75 -22.08 -40.67
C ASP A 834 6.02 -21.09 -39.74
N ASP A 835 4.74 -21.35 -39.42
CA ASP A 835 3.82 -20.53 -38.61
C ASP A 835 3.70 -20.94 -37.13
N HIS A 836 4.33 -22.03 -36.69
CA HIS A 836 4.22 -22.57 -35.34
C HIS A 836 5.54 -23.11 -34.76
N TRP A 837 5.46 -23.50 -33.47
CA TRP A 837 6.55 -24.10 -32.72
C TRP A 837 6.18 -25.51 -32.27
N ALA A 838 7.17 -26.40 -32.14
CA ALA A 838 7.00 -27.75 -31.63
C ALA A 838 8.03 -28.07 -30.52
N VAL A 839 7.58 -28.76 -29.47
CA VAL A 839 8.35 -29.14 -28.28
C VAL A 839 7.78 -30.44 -27.67
N GLN A 840 8.56 -31.21 -26.91
CA GLN A 840 8.03 -32.40 -26.23
C GLN A 840 7.35 -32.01 -24.91
N HIS A 841 6.26 -32.71 -24.54
CA HIS A 841 5.46 -32.41 -23.35
C HIS A 841 6.32 -32.37 -22.06
N LYS A 842 7.18 -33.37 -21.85
CA LYS A 842 8.12 -33.45 -20.70
C LYS A 842 9.08 -32.26 -20.57
N ASP A 843 9.38 -31.54 -21.65
CA ASP A 843 10.31 -30.40 -21.63
C ASP A 843 9.65 -29.14 -21.01
N LEU A 844 8.32 -29.14 -20.89
CA LEU A 844 7.52 -28.09 -20.25
C LEU A 844 7.11 -28.44 -18.79
N ALA A 845 7.49 -29.63 -18.32
CA ALA A 845 7.19 -30.09 -16.97
C ALA A 845 8.04 -29.38 -15.91
N GLY A 846 7.47 -29.17 -14.73
CA GLY A 846 8.18 -28.75 -13.51
C GLY A 846 8.74 -27.32 -13.44
N LYS A 847 8.98 -26.61 -14.56
CA LYS A 847 9.56 -25.24 -14.58
C LYS A 847 8.62 -24.24 -15.28
N PRO A 848 7.98 -23.27 -14.58
CA PRO A 848 7.05 -22.32 -15.20
C PRO A 848 7.74 -21.38 -16.19
N GLU A 849 9.04 -21.10 -16.04
CA GLU A 849 9.82 -20.31 -16.99
C GLU A 849 9.88 -20.96 -18.38
N ASN A 850 9.81 -22.30 -18.49
CA ASN A 850 9.83 -22.99 -19.78
C ASN A 850 8.56 -22.67 -20.59
N ALA A 851 7.39 -22.76 -19.96
CA ALA A 851 6.11 -22.44 -20.59
C ALA A 851 5.94 -20.93 -20.82
N ALA A 852 6.41 -20.07 -19.89
CA ALA A 852 6.37 -18.62 -20.06
C ALA A 852 7.32 -18.12 -21.15
N ALA A 853 8.45 -18.80 -21.39
CA ALA A 853 9.27 -18.58 -22.56
C ALA A 853 8.53 -19.00 -23.83
N LEU A 854 7.95 -20.22 -23.85
CA LEU A 854 7.21 -20.77 -24.99
C LEU A 854 6.09 -19.83 -25.48
N ALA A 855 5.35 -19.23 -24.54
CA ALA A 855 4.33 -18.22 -24.82
C ALA A 855 4.85 -16.98 -25.58
N LYS A 856 6.14 -16.68 -25.45
CA LYS A 856 6.84 -15.52 -26.03
C LYS A 856 7.82 -15.89 -27.15
N PHE A 857 7.75 -17.09 -27.72
CA PHE A 857 8.77 -17.53 -28.67
C PHE A 857 8.88 -16.68 -29.95
N GLU A 858 7.85 -15.92 -30.33
CA GLU A 858 7.93 -14.91 -31.40
C GLU A 858 8.87 -13.75 -31.03
N VAL A 859 8.74 -13.20 -29.81
CA VAL A 859 9.57 -12.09 -29.32
C VAL A 859 11.00 -12.57 -29.08
N ILE A 860 11.16 -13.81 -28.58
CA ILE A 860 12.46 -14.48 -28.45
C ILE A 860 13.10 -14.66 -29.83
N ASP A 861 12.40 -15.22 -30.82
CA ASP A 861 12.94 -15.40 -32.16
C ASP A 861 13.31 -14.06 -32.84
N ALA A 862 12.50 -13.01 -32.66
CA ALA A 862 12.84 -11.67 -33.12
C ALA A 862 14.16 -11.17 -32.48
N ALA A 863 14.38 -11.42 -31.19
CA ALA A 863 15.66 -11.12 -30.52
C ALA A 863 16.81 -12.04 -30.99
N MET A 864 16.55 -13.31 -31.30
CA MET A 864 17.55 -14.22 -31.90
C MET A 864 17.97 -13.76 -33.29
N GLN A 865 17.03 -13.33 -34.13
CA GLN A 865 17.31 -12.74 -35.44
C GLN A 865 18.16 -11.46 -35.30
N GLN A 866 17.88 -10.62 -34.31
CA GLN A 866 18.71 -9.45 -34.01
C GLN A 866 20.14 -9.84 -33.58
N ALA A 867 20.30 -10.85 -32.72
CA ALA A 867 21.61 -11.37 -32.31
C ALA A 867 22.39 -11.97 -33.50
N ALA A 868 21.74 -12.82 -34.31
CA ALA A 868 22.33 -13.41 -35.50
C ALA A 868 22.72 -12.38 -36.58
N LYS A 869 21.98 -11.27 -36.67
CA LYS A 869 22.28 -10.12 -37.54
C LYS A 869 23.43 -9.27 -36.99
N ALA A 870 23.47 -9.02 -35.69
CA ALA A 870 24.49 -8.20 -35.05
C ALA A 870 25.86 -8.90 -34.95
N LYS A 871 25.87 -10.22 -34.68
CA LYS A 871 27.08 -11.04 -34.49
C LYS A 871 28.03 -10.52 -33.39
N ASP A 872 27.43 -9.87 -32.39
CA ASP A 872 28.12 -9.24 -31.25
C ASP A 872 28.53 -10.24 -30.14
N GLY A 873 27.96 -11.44 -30.15
CA GLY A 873 28.21 -12.48 -29.15
C GLY A 873 27.45 -12.24 -27.84
N TYR A 874 26.47 -11.33 -27.82
CA TYR A 874 25.74 -10.94 -26.62
C TYR A 874 24.32 -11.49 -26.59
N TYR A 875 23.88 -11.85 -25.38
CA TYR A 875 22.50 -12.25 -25.10
C TYR A 875 21.64 -11.00 -24.88
N ARG A 876 20.42 -11.00 -25.43
CA ARG A 876 19.41 -9.97 -25.22
C ARG A 876 18.44 -10.42 -24.13
N ALA A 877 18.28 -9.65 -23.06
CA ALA A 877 17.39 -10.04 -21.97
C ALA A 877 15.92 -9.63 -22.25
N LEU A 878 14.99 -10.57 -22.09
CA LEU A 878 13.55 -10.38 -22.24
C LEU A 878 12.82 -10.89 -20.97
N ALA A 879 11.86 -10.11 -20.46
CA ALA A 879 11.10 -10.49 -19.26
C ALA A 879 9.95 -11.48 -19.57
N LEU A 880 9.79 -12.49 -18.72
CA LEU A 880 8.77 -13.55 -18.82
C LEU A 880 7.60 -13.30 -17.85
N ASP A 881 7.16 -12.04 -17.76
CA ASP A 881 5.98 -11.56 -17.00
C ASP A 881 5.89 -12.02 -15.54
N GLY A 882 7.04 -12.02 -14.86
CA GLY A 882 7.16 -12.45 -13.46
C GLY A 882 7.37 -13.95 -13.27
N ASN A 883 7.69 -14.70 -14.33
CA ASN A 883 8.15 -16.10 -14.24
C ASN A 883 9.68 -16.24 -14.43
N GLY A 884 10.37 -15.20 -14.93
CA GLY A 884 11.81 -15.24 -15.17
C GLY A 884 12.28 -14.24 -16.24
N VAL A 885 13.47 -14.51 -16.78
CA VAL A 885 14.09 -13.83 -17.93
C VAL A 885 14.53 -14.86 -18.96
N ALA A 886 14.32 -14.56 -20.25
CA ALA A 886 15.03 -15.22 -21.33
C ALA A 886 16.24 -14.37 -21.75
N LEU A 887 17.45 -14.93 -21.63
CA LEU A 887 18.68 -14.38 -22.22
C LEU A 887 18.85 -14.99 -23.61
N VAL A 888 18.75 -14.17 -24.66
CA VAL A 888 18.57 -14.64 -26.04
C VAL A 888 19.80 -14.37 -26.91
N GLY A 889 20.50 -15.43 -27.31
CA GLY A 889 21.61 -15.40 -28.27
C GLY A 889 21.15 -15.64 -29.72
N ALA A 890 22.09 -15.92 -30.63
CA ALA A 890 21.78 -16.12 -32.07
C ALA A 890 21.14 -17.49 -32.37
N ASP A 891 21.49 -18.50 -31.60
CA ASP A 891 21.16 -19.94 -31.77
C ASP A 891 20.68 -20.61 -30.46
N ARG A 892 21.01 -20.01 -29.31
CA ARG A 892 20.68 -20.50 -27.96
C ARG A 892 19.90 -19.49 -27.13
N VAL A 893 18.98 -20.00 -26.31
CA VAL A 893 18.27 -19.27 -25.26
C VAL A 893 18.69 -19.81 -23.88
N VAL A 894 18.90 -18.94 -22.90
CA VAL A 894 19.06 -19.31 -21.49
C VAL A 894 17.90 -18.73 -20.69
N LEU A 895 17.08 -19.60 -20.10
CA LEU A 895 15.95 -19.24 -19.24
C LEU A 895 16.41 -19.14 -17.79
N VAL A 896 16.01 -18.08 -17.11
CA VAL A 896 16.49 -17.72 -15.79
C VAL A 896 15.27 -17.48 -14.90
N SER A 897 15.01 -18.39 -13.96
CA SER A 897 13.95 -18.20 -12.94
C SER A 897 14.19 -16.95 -12.10
N ASN A 898 13.14 -16.33 -11.57
CA ASN A 898 13.26 -15.17 -10.66
C ASN A 898 14.15 -15.47 -9.44
N PHE A 899 14.27 -16.74 -9.03
CA PHE A 899 15.09 -17.20 -7.90
C PHE A 899 16.55 -17.49 -8.27
N GLU A 900 16.96 -17.29 -9.51
CA GLU A 900 18.38 -17.31 -9.92
C GLU A 900 19.02 -15.92 -9.70
N PRO A 901 20.25 -15.82 -9.17
CA PRO A 901 20.93 -14.53 -8.94
C PRO A 901 21.08 -13.65 -10.19
N TRP A 902 20.94 -14.23 -11.38
CA TRP A 902 20.99 -13.53 -12.67
C TRP A 902 19.69 -12.74 -12.96
N ALA A 903 18.53 -13.17 -12.45
CA ALA A 903 17.25 -12.54 -12.78
C ALA A 903 17.11 -11.11 -12.23
N PRO A 904 17.46 -10.77 -10.97
CA PRO A 904 17.44 -9.39 -10.49
C PRO A 904 18.29 -8.45 -11.34
N ILE A 905 19.49 -8.88 -11.76
CA ILE A 905 20.42 -8.08 -12.59
C ILE A 905 19.78 -7.80 -13.96
N ALA A 906 19.25 -8.83 -14.63
CA ALA A 906 18.66 -8.68 -15.95
C ALA A 906 17.33 -7.91 -15.92
N LEU A 907 16.46 -8.14 -14.93
CA LEU A 907 15.18 -7.42 -14.76
C LEU A 907 15.37 -5.96 -14.34
N HIS A 908 16.45 -5.63 -13.64
CA HIS A 908 16.80 -4.23 -13.34
C HIS A 908 17.20 -3.47 -14.61
N ALA A 909 17.91 -4.11 -15.56
CA ALA A 909 18.29 -3.50 -16.83
C ALA A 909 17.15 -3.36 -17.86
N ILE A 910 16.06 -4.13 -17.75
CA ILE A 910 14.95 -4.10 -18.71
C ILE A 910 14.03 -2.88 -18.47
N VAL A 911 14.17 -1.88 -19.35
CA VAL A 911 13.33 -0.68 -19.42
C VAL A 911 12.20 -0.88 -20.46
N PRO A 912 10.91 -0.77 -20.08
CA PRO A 912 9.80 -0.97 -21.02
C PRO A 912 9.81 0.01 -22.20
N GLY A 913 9.72 -0.53 -23.42
CA GLY A 913 9.66 0.24 -24.67
C GLY A 913 11.02 0.66 -25.25
N GLU A 914 12.13 0.37 -24.58
CA GLU A 914 13.48 0.56 -25.10
C GLU A 914 14.02 -0.75 -25.73
N ALA A 915 15.24 -0.72 -26.28
CA ALA A 915 15.89 -1.92 -26.82
C ALA A 915 16.24 -2.94 -25.72
N ALA A 916 16.18 -4.24 -26.04
CA ALA A 916 16.51 -5.30 -25.09
C ALA A 916 17.97 -5.20 -24.63
N PRO A 917 18.25 -5.06 -23.31
CA PRO A 917 19.60 -4.85 -22.80
C PRO A 917 20.50 -6.07 -23.06
N LEU A 918 21.78 -5.79 -23.29
CA LEU A 918 22.78 -6.79 -23.66
C LEU A 918 23.53 -7.36 -22.46
N PHE A 919 23.81 -8.66 -22.50
CA PHE A 919 24.50 -9.40 -21.46
C PHE A 919 25.57 -10.34 -22.04
N GLN A 920 26.69 -10.44 -21.32
CA GLN A 920 27.67 -11.51 -21.50
C GLN A 920 27.57 -12.49 -20.33
N ILE A 921 27.48 -13.78 -20.63
CA ILE A 921 27.59 -14.85 -19.61
C ILE A 921 29.07 -15.14 -19.37
N GLN A 922 29.50 -15.15 -18.11
CA GLN A 922 30.85 -15.54 -17.68
C GLN A 922 30.75 -16.57 -16.54
N GLY A 923 30.94 -17.86 -16.89
CA GLY A 923 30.90 -18.96 -15.92
C GLY A 923 29.55 -19.05 -15.20
N LYS A 924 29.53 -18.68 -13.90
CA LYS A 924 28.34 -18.64 -13.05
C LYS A 924 27.75 -17.22 -12.86
N SER A 925 28.16 -16.25 -13.68
CA SER A 925 27.74 -14.85 -13.59
C SER A 925 27.28 -14.30 -14.94
N ILE A 926 26.56 -13.18 -14.91
CA ILE A 926 26.27 -12.35 -16.09
C ILE A 926 26.75 -10.91 -15.86
N LEU A 927 27.14 -10.26 -16.94
CA LEU A 927 27.63 -8.88 -16.95
C LEU A 927 26.77 -8.04 -17.90
N HIS A 928 26.26 -6.90 -17.42
CA HIS A 928 25.48 -5.95 -18.22
C HIS A 928 26.40 -5.18 -19.17
N VAL A 929 26.04 -5.13 -20.46
CA VAL A 929 26.87 -4.53 -21.52
C VAL A 929 26.24 -3.23 -22.02
N GLY A 930 26.96 -2.13 -21.81
CA GLY A 930 26.54 -0.80 -22.23
C GLY A 930 26.73 -0.58 -23.73
N GLN A 931 25.63 -0.51 -24.47
CA GLN A 931 25.60 -0.07 -25.88
C GLN A 931 25.79 1.45 -26.06
N THR A 932 25.89 2.21 -24.97
CA THR A 932 26.00 3.67 -25.00
C THR A 932 27.38 4.10 -25.52
N LYS A 933 27.38 4.94 -26.56
CA LYS A 933 28.60 5.37 -27.26
C LYS A 933 29.53 6.12 -26.29
N VAL A 934 30.71 5.55 -26.07
CA VAL A 934 31.80 6.18 -25.32
C VAL A 934 32.67 6.99 -26.27
N SER A 935 33.10 8.16 -25.83
CA SER A 935 34.06 9.04 -26.52
C SER A 935 34.97 9.72 -25.51
N THR A 936 36.15 10.20 -25.90
CA THR A 936 37.01 10.99 -25.00
C THR A 936 36.33 12.28 -24.58
N GLU A 937 36.55 12.70 -23.33
CA GLU A 937 36.03 13.97 -22.83
C GLU A 937 36.70 15.14 -23.60
N PRO A 938 35.95 16.13 -24.11
CA PRO A 938 36.54 17.22 -24.90
C PRO A 938 37.60 18.01 -24.12
N GLY A 939 38.88 17.84 -24.49
CA GLY A 939 40.02 18.44 -23.78
C GLY A 939 40.53 17.64 -22.58
N GLY A 940 39.95 16.47 -22.28
CA GLY A 940 40.45 15.52 -21.30
C GLY A 940 41.83 15.00 -21.70
N GLN A 941 42.85 15.29 -20.89
CA GLN A 941 44.19 14.77 -21.09
C GLN A 941 44.32 13.38 -20.46
N VAL A 942 45.06 12.50 -21.14
CA VAL A 942 45.50 11.22 -20.59
C VAL A 942 46.40 11.50 -19.39
N LYS A 943 46.10 10.88 -18.25
CA LYS A 943 46.89 10.98 -17.01
C LYS A 943 47.67 9.69 -16.76
N HIS A 944 48.76 9.83 -16.01
CA HIS A 944 49.44 8.74 -15.33
C HIS A 944 49.25 8.99 -13.83
N GLU A 945 48.48 8.15 -13.16
CA GLU A 945 48.11 8.29 -11.74
C GLU A 945 47.96 6.89 -11.10
N LYS A 946 47.93 6.80 -9.77
CA LYS A 946 47.70 5.51 -9.11
C LYS A 946 46.26 5.06 -9.29
N LEU A 947 46.01 3.75 -9.32
CA LEU A 947 44.66 3.22 -9.39
C LEU A 947 43.79 3.68 -8.21
N GLY A 948 44.36 3.81 -7.00
CA GLY A 948 43.67 4.38 -5.84
C GLY A 948 43.33 5.87 -5.96
N GLU A 949 44.03 6.63 -6.82
CA GLU A 949 43.75 8.04 -7.13
C GLU A 949 42.67 8.15 -8.23
N ALA A 950 42.70 7.25 -9.21
CA ALA A 950 41.64 7.08 -10.20
C ALA A 950 40.29 6.70 -9.55
N LEU A 951 40.31 5.73 -8.64
CA LEU A 951 39.15 5.29 -7.85
C LEU A 951 38.70 6.28 -6.77
N GLY A 952 39.55 7.26 -6.44
CA GLY A 952 39.18 8.40 -5.60
C GLY A 952 38.47 9.52 -6.37
N GLN A 953 38.39 9.44 -7.70
CA GLN A 953 37.62 10.37 -8.51
C GLN A 953 36.14 9.97 -8.53
N ASP A 954 35.29 10.97 -8.34
CA ASP A 954 33.84 10.85 -8.31
C ASP A 954 33.30 10.74 -9.76
N ARG A 955 33.54 9.58 -10.37
CA ARG A 955 33.22 9.14 -11.75
C ARG A 955 33.24 7.60 -11.80
N ASP A 956 32.55 6.98 -12.75
CA ASP A 956 32.68 5.54 -13.00
C ASP A 956 34.10 5.19 -13.48
N VAL A 957 34.73 4.18 -12.87
CA VAL A 957 36.07 3.70 -13.26
C VAL A 957 35.95 2.37 -13.98
N TYR A 958 36.42 2.32 -15.22
CA TYR A 958 36.36 1.17 -16.11
C TYR A 958 37.78 0.74 -16.48
N LEU A 959 38.20 -0.49 -16.20
CA LEU A 959 39.54 -1.01 -16.45
C LEU A 959 39.57 -1.93 -17.68
N LEU A 960 40.56 -1.73 -18.57
CA LEU A 960 40.73 -2.52 -19.80
C LEU A 960 40.97 -3.99 -19.47
N GLU A 961 40.32 -4.91 -20.19
CA GLU A 961 40.37 -6.35 -19.90
C GLU A 961 41.80 -6.94 -19.86
N SER A 962 42.74 -6.43 -20.67
CA SER A 962 44.15 -6.85 -20.64
C SER A 962 44.87 -6.53 -19.33
N ALA A 963 44.35 -5.59 -18.52
CA ALA A 963 44.84 -5.34 -17.16
C ALA A 963 44.66 -6.53 -16.23
N ARG A 964 43.62 -7.38 -16.42
CA ARG A 964 43.45 -8.61 -15.62
C ARG A 964 44.67 -9.51 -15.73
N VAL A 965 45.14 -9.70 -16.96
CA VAL A 965 46.31 -10.53 -17.27
C VAL A 965 47.58 -9.90 -16.69
N ALA A 966 47.71 -8.57 -16.77
CA ALA A 966 48.83 -7.84 -16.19
C ALA A 966 48.89 -7.89 -14.65
N TYR A 967 47.73 -7.96 -13.97
CA TYR A 967 47.62 -7.95 -12.51
C TYR A 967 47.23 -9.31 -11.89
N SER A 968 47.19 -10.40 -12.68
CA SER A 968 46.76 -11.75 -12.26
C SER A 968 45.37 -11.82 -11.60
N LEU A 969 44.41 -11.01 -12.09
CA LEU A 969 43.05 -10.95 -11.55
C LEU A 969 42.23 -12.18 -11.96
N ARG A 970 41.17 -12.49 -11.20
CA ARG A 970 40.26 -13.61 -11.46
C ARG A 970 39.28 -13.28 -12.59
N GLU A 971 38.61 -14.30 -13.12
CA GLU A 971 37.40 -14.14 -13.94
C GLU A 971 36.23 -13.69 -13.06
N GLY A 972 35.38 -12.78 -13.56
CA GLY A 972 34.27 -12.17 -12.81
C GLY A 972 34.37 -10.64 -12.71
N SER A 973 33.55 -10.00 -11.88
CA SER A 973 33.58 -8.53 -11.71
C SER A 973 34.85 -8.06 -10.98
N ILE A 974 35.46 -6.97 -11.46
CA ILE A 974 36.69 -6.43 -10.85
C ILE A 974 36.33 -5.59 -9.63
N MET A 975 36.75 -6.05 -8.45
CA MET A 975 36.65 -5.29 -7.20
C MET A 975 37.99 -4.59 -6.95
N ALA A 976 37.95 -3.34 -6.48
CA ALA A 976 39.15 -2.51 -6.34
C ALA A 976 40.13 -2.92 -5.23
N ASP A 977 39.81 -3.94 -4.44
CA ASP A 977 40.67 -4.56 -3.45
C ASP A 977 41.44 -5.77 -4.01
N GLU A 978 40.98 -6.39 -5.11
CA GLU A 978 41.76 -7.40 -5.84
C GLU A 978 42.97 -6.78 -6.59
N VAL A 979 42.91 -5.48 -6.90
CA VAL A 979 43.97 -4.74 -7.58
C VAL A 979 44.69 -3.83 -6.59
N SER A 980 46.03 -3.80 -6.61
CA SER A 980 46.78 -2.88 -5.74
C SER A 980 46.41 -1.42 -6.04
N ARG A 981 45.95 -0.68 -5.02
CA ARG A 981 45.67 0.76 -5.12
C ARG A 981 46.94 1.59 -5.43
N ASP A 982 48.12 1.05 -5.19
CA ASP A 982 49.41 1.65 -5.58
C ASP A 982 49.87 1.25 -7.00
N ALA A 983 49.09 0.44 -7.73
CA ALA A 983 49.37 0.13 -9.13
C ALA A 983 49.31 1.40 -9.97
N GLN A 984 50.38 1.65 -10.73
CA GLN A 984 50.46 2.77 -11.66
C GLN A 984 49.64 2.46 -12.92
N VAL A 985 48.77 3.40 -13.30
CA VAL A 985 47.80 3.23 -14.38
C VAL A 985 47.70 4.49 -15.25
N VAL A 986 47.42 4.25 -16.53
CA VAL A 986 47.07 5.28 -17.51
C VAL A 986 45.56 5.48 -17.46
N VAL A 987 45.11 6.72 -17.26
CA VAL A 987 43.69 7.08 -17.12
C VAL A 987 43.28 8.03 -18.22
N VAL A 988 42.22 7.67 -18.94
CA VAL A 988 41.64 8.41 -20.06
C VAL A 988 40.25 8.92 -19.66
N PRO A 989 40.08 10.24 -19.45
CA PRO A 989 38.77 10.84 -19.21
C PRO A 989 37.86 10.69 -20.44
N ALA A 990 36.68 10.13 -20.24
CA ALA A 990 35.72 9.82 -21.29
C ALA A 990 34.31 10.26 -20.90
N VAL A 991 33.42 10.35 -21.90
CA VAL A 991 31.99 10.57 -21.72
C VAL A 991 31.20 9.48 -22.45
N ALA A 992 30.17 8.95 -21.78
CA ALA A 992 29.20 8.05 -22.37
C ALA A 992 27.90 8.81 -22.72
N GLU A 993 27.44 8.70 -23.97
CA GLU A 993 26.16 9.23 -24.41
C GLU A 993 25.01 8.49 -23.72
N GLN A 994 24.23 9.17 -22.88
CA GLN A 994 23.12 8.58 -22.13
C GLN A 994 21.79 9.00 -22.74
N THR A 995 20.88 8.05 -22.98
CA THR A 995 19.49 8.36 -23.32
C THR A 995 18.78 8.87 -22.06
N ALA A 996 17.93 9.90 -22.18
CA ALA A 996 17.28 10.58 -21.05
C ALA A 996 16.24 9.75 -20.26
N LYS A 997 16.19 8.45 -20.50
CA LYS A 997 15.36 7.46 -19.79
C LYS A 997 16.18 6.31 -19.19
N ALA A 998 17.48 6.23 -19.47
CA ALA A 998 18.33 5.26 -18.82
C ALA A 998 18.39 5.62 -17.32
N VAL A 999 17.82 4.73 -16.51
CA VAL A 999 18.03 4.66 -15.05
C VAL A 999 19.55 4.58 -14.77
N ASP A 1000 19.97 4.77 -13.52
CA ASP A 1000 21.37 4.71 -13.04
C ASP A 1000 22.00 3.29 -13.11
N LEU A 1001 21.82 2.64 -14.26
CA LEU A 1001 22.34 1.36 -14.68
C LEU A 1001 23.76 1.55 -15.21
N HIS A 1002 24.73 1.62 -14.31
CA HIS A 1002 26.14 1.51 -14.66
C HIS A 1002 26.38 0.10 -15.25
N PRO A 1003 26.68 -0.05 -16.55
CA PRO A 1003 26.92 -1.37 -17.14
C PRO A 1003 28.25 -1.92 -16.62
N ASP A 1004 28.30 -3.22 -16.34
CA ASP A 1004 29.55 -3.88 -15.91
C ASP A 1004 30.61 -3.89 -17.03
N LEU A 1005 30.19 -3.84 -18.29
CA LEU A 1005 31.07 -3.80 -19.47
C LEU A 1005 30.73 -2.62 -20.37
N ARG A 1006 31.76 -1.94 -20.88
CA ARG A 1006 31.66 -0.92 -21.95
C ARG A 1006 32.59 -1.25 -23.10
N GLU A 1007 32.11 -1.04 -24.33
CA GLU A 1007 32.94 -1.09 -25.53
C GLU A 1007 33.36 0.31 -25.98
N TYR A 1008 34.65 0.49 -26.26
CA TYR A 1008 35.25 1.72 -26.79
C TYR A 1008 36.37 1.35 -27.78
N ALA A 1009 36.51 2.05 -28.90
CA ALA A 1009 37.53 1.76 -29.93
C ALA A 1009 37.68 0.26 -30.36
N GLY A 1010 36.64 -0.57 -30.22
CA GLY A 1010 36.70 -2.02 -30.50
C GLY A 1010 37.37 -2.89 -29.43
N LYS A 1011 37.45 -2.41 -28.18
CA LYS A 1011 37.96 -3.13 -26.99
C LYS A 1011 36.93 -3.06 -25.85
N ARG A 1012 37.14 -3.85 -24.79
CA ARG A 1012 36.23 -3.97 -23.62
C ARG A 1012 36.92 -3.49 -22.34
N TRP A 1013 36.24 -2.61 -21.61
CA TRP A 1013 36.60 -2.24 -20.24
C TRP A 1013 35.51 -2.72 -19.29
N GLN A 1014 35.91 -3.21 -18.13
CA GLN A 1014 35.03 -3.67 -17.06
C GLN A 1014 34.96 -2.63 -15.95
N LEU A 1015 33.76 -2.36 -15.43
CA LEU A 1015 33.54 -1.51 -14.26
C LEU A 1015 34.34 -2.06 -13.07
N VAL A 1016 35.26 -1.25 -12.56
CA VAL A 1016 35.95 -1.50 -11.29
C VAL A 1016 35.07 -0.94 -10.19
N ARG A 1017 34.44 -1.82 -9.43
CA ARG A 1017 33.65 -1.39 -8.26
C ARG A 1017 34.63 -0.96 -7.17
N ALA A 1018 34.56 0.31 -6.78
CA ALA A 1018 35.46 0.91 -5.80
C ALA A 1018 35.22 0.30 -4.41
N GLY A 1019 35.90 -0.81 -4.12
CA GLY A 1019 35.91 -1.49 -2.83
C GLY A 1019 36.36 -0.55 -1.72
N GLY A 1020 35.37 0.07 -1.06
CA GLY A 1020 35.54 0.77 0.21
C GLY A 1020 35.83 -0.24 1.31
N SER A 1021 36.58 0.17 2.33
CA SER A 1021 36.87 -0.65 3.50
C SER A 1021 35.62 -0.77 4.39
N GLY A 1022 34.68 -1.64 3.97
CA GLY A 1022 33.35 -1.83 4.55
C GLY A 1022 32.30 -0.91 3.90
N GLY A 1023 31.22 -1.49 3.39
CA GLY A 1023 30.08 -0.76 2.82
C GLY A 1023 30.21 -0.45 1.33
N SER A 1024 29.68 -1.32 0.47
CA SER A 1024 29.42 -0.98 -0.95
C SER A 1024 28.11 -1.55 -1.49
N GLY A 1025 27.01 -0.85 -1.23
CA GLY A 1025 25.93 -0.73 -2.22
C GLY A 1025 26.37 0.12 -3.43
N PRO A 1026 25.54 0.26 -4.47
CA PRO A 1026 25.87 1.06 -5.66
C PRO A 1026 26.06 2.56 -5.33
N PRO A 1027 26.96 3.27 -6.04
CA PRO A 1027 27.30 4.66 -5.75
C PRO A 1027 26.25 5.65 -6.29
N LEU A 1028 25.28 6.05 -5.47
CA LEU A 1028 24.30 7.08 -5.83
C LEU A 1028 24.82 8.49 -5.46
N ARG A 1029 25.21 9.24 -6.49
CA ARG A 1029 25.81 10.58 -6.38
C ARG A 1029 24.75 11.69 -6.36
N GLY A 1030 24.41 12.17 -5.17
CA GLY A 1030 23.40 13.23 -4.98
C GLY A 1030 23.77 14.58 -5.63
N THR A 1031 22.87 15.12 -6.46
CA THR A 1031 23.02 16.44 -7.09
C THR A 1031 22.60 17.58 -6.16
N THR A 1032 23.57 18.31 -5.62
CA THR A 1032 23.33 19.47 -4.73
C THR A 1032 22.90 20.73 -5.51
N GLY A 1033 21.65 20.74 -5.98
CA GLY A 1033 21.03 21.91 -6.59
C GLY A 1033 20.76 23.03 -5.57
N THR A 1034 21.46 24.16 -5.70
CA THR A 1034 21.29 25.32 -4.80
C THR A 1034 19.91 25.95 -4.92
N VAL A 1035 19.21 26.16 -3.79
CA VAL A 1035 17.84 26.71 -3.76
C VAL A 1035 17.80 28.17 -4.24
N GLY A 1036 17.37 28.37 -5.49
CA GLY A 1036 17.01 29.68 -6.03
C GLY A 1036 15.65 30.14 -5.49
N ARG A 1037 15.62 31.30 -4.81
CA ARG A 1037 14.36 31.97 -4.43
C ARG A 1037 13.55 32.33 -5.68
N VAL A 1038 12.34 31.81 -5.81
CA VAL A 1038 11.32 32.28 -6.75
C VAL A 1038 10.21 32.98 -5.97
N SER A 1039 9.81 34.17 -6.42
CA SER A 1039 8.76 34.96 -5.79
C SER A 1039 7.36 34.43 -6.11
N THR A 1040 6.44 34.58 -5.17
CA THR A 1040 5.01 34.28 -5.34
C THR A 1040 4.43 34.99 -6.56
N SER A 1041 3.82 34.21 -7.47
CA SER A 1041 3.08 34.72 -8.62
C SER A 1041 1.73 33.99 -8.68
N THR A 1042 0.64 34.74 -8.61
CA THR A 1042 -0.72 34.20 -8.58
C THR A 1042 -1.10 33.68 -9.97
N VAL A 1043 -1.61 32.45 -10.06
CA VAL A 1043 -2.10 31.86 -11.32
C VAL A 1043 -3.61 31.61 -11.19
N GLN A 1044 -4.40 32.23 -12.06
CA GLN A 1044 -5.81 31.90 -12.23
C GLN A 1044 -5.92 30.65 -13.11
N THR A 1045 -6.80 29.72 -12.73
CA THR A 1045 -7.07 28.51 -13.49
C THR A 1045 -8.09 28.74 -14.61
N THR A 1046 -7.66 28.58 -15.85
CA THR A 1046 -8.54 28.40 -17.02
C THR A 1046 -8.15 27.11 -17.74
N SER A 1047 -9.10 26.18 -17.88
CA SER A 1047 -8.85 24.84 -18.41
C SER A 1047 -8.44 24.85 -19.89
N PRO A 1048 -7.39 24.10 -20.29
CA PRO A 1048 -7.04 23.92 -21.70
C PRO A 1048 -7.87 22.82 -22.36
N SER A 1049 -8.33 23.06 -23.59
CA SER A 1049 -8.86 22.02 -24.49
C SER A 1049 -7.72 21.19 -25.10
N PRO A 1050 -7.96 19.91 -25.49
CA PRO A 1050 -6.90 19.05 -26.01
C PRO A 1050 -6.34 19.60 -27.32
N THR A 1051 -5.04 19.89 -27.33
CA THR A 1051 -4.28 20.28 -28.53
C THR A 1051 -3.27 19.19 -28.84
N THR A 1052 -3.04 18.90 -30.12
CA THR A 1052 -2.16 17.82 -30.57
C THR A 1052 -0.72 18.01 -30.09
N SER A 1053 -0.19 17.00 -29.40
CA SER A 1053 1.18 17.04 -28.85
C SER A 1053 2.21 16.98 -29.98
N ALA A 1054 3.01 18.05 -30.12
CA ALA A 1054 4.21 18.03 -30.93
C ALA A 1054 5.34 17.31 -30.19
N ALA A 1055 6.10 16.47 -30.89
CA ALA A 1055 7.14 15.65 -30.28
C ALA A 1055 8.22 16.51 -29.59
N ALA A 1056 8.34 16.37 -28.26
CA ALA A 1056 9.43 16.98 -27.51
C ALA A 1056 10.76 16.34 -27.92
N GLY A 1057 11.75 17.16 -28.25
CA GLY A 1057 13.08 16.68 -28.64
C GLY A 1057 13.80 16.00 -27.48
N GLN A 1058 14.25 14.76 -27.68
CA GLN A 1058 15.07 14.05 -26.70
C GLN A 1058 16.43 14.71 -26.57
N THR A 1059 16.71 15.34 -25.43
CA THR A 1059 18.05 15.80 -25.08
C THR A 1059 18.88 14.62 -24.58
N THR A 1060 19.88 14.19 -25.35
CA THR A 1060 20.87 13.20 -24.88
C THR A 1060 21.73 13.79 -23.75
N GLY A 1061 21.90 13.03 -22.67
CA GLY A 1061 22.87 13.34 -21.63
C GLY A 1061 24.26 12.83 -21.99
N VAL A 1062 25.28 13.29 -21.27
CA VAL A 1062 26.63 12.72 -21.30
C VAL A 1062 27.14 12.53 -19.88
N VAL A 1063 27.48 11.29 -19.53
CA VAL A 1063 28.00 10.91 -18.21
C VAL A 1063 29.52 10.83 -18.27
N PRO A 1064 30.26 11.57 -17.42
CA PRO A 1064 31.72 11.47 -17.37
C PRO A 1064 32.17 10.20 -16.65
N ILE A 1065 33.04 9.44 -17.30
CA ILE A 1065 33.65 8.19 -16.81
C ILE A 1065 35.18 8.27 -16.95
N LEU A 1066 35.88 7.27 -16.42
CA LEU A 1066 37.32 7.08 -16.55
C LEU A 1066 37.60 5.71 -17.15
N LEU A 1067 38.29 5.67 -18.29
CA LEU A 1067 38.82 4.43 -18.87
C LEU A 1067 40.28 4.25 -18.39
N VAL A 1068 40.61 3.10 -17.84
CA VAL A 1068 41.87 2.83 -17.13
C VAL A 1068 42.64 1.70 -17.80
N CYS A 1069 43.96 1.85 -17.84
CA CYS A 1069 44.92 0.99 -18.52
C CYS A 1069 46.14 0.70 -17.62
N PRO A 1070 46.77 -0.48 -17.70
CA PRO A 1070 47.99 -0.78 -16.95
C PRO A 1070 49.19 -0.03 -17.54
N GLU A 1071 49.95 0.72 -16.72
CA GLU A 1071 51.04 1.55 -17.25
C GLU A 1071 52.27 0.75 -17.74
N ASN A 1072 52.55 -0.39 -17.10
CA ASN A 1072 53.82 -1.11 -17.26
C ASN A 1072 53.80 -2.32 -18.23
N THR A 1073 52.79 -2.45 -19.09
CA THR A 1073 52.81 -3.45 -20.18
C THR A 1073 53.19 -2.79 -21.51
N PRO A 1074 54.46 -2.89 -21.98
CA PRO A 1074 54.89 -2.26 -23.23
C PRO A 1074 54.13 -2.79 -24.46
N ASP A 1075 53.68 -4.04 -24.39
CA ASP A 1075 52.99 -4.80 -25.45
C ASP A 1075 51.45 -4.67 -25.44
N VAL A 1076 50.90 -3.59 -24.84
CA VAL A 1076 49.49 -3.19 -25.01
C VAL A 1076 49.42 -1.91 -25.85
N PRO A 1077 49.34 -2.00 -27.20
CA PRO A 1077 49.17 -0.83 -28.09
C PRO A 1077 47.84 -0.09 -27.86
N GLU A 1078 46.88 -0.79 -27.27
CA GLU A 1078 45.47 -0.43 -27.11
C GLU A 1078 45.25 0.72 -26.12
N CYS A 1079 46.26 1.03 -25.31
CA CYS A 1079 46.28 2.15 -24.35
C CYS A 1079 47.03 3.39 -24.88
N LYS A 1080 47.40 3.41 -26.17
CA LYS A 1080 48.19 4.47 -26.82
C LYS A 1080 47.46 5.12 -28.01
N GLN A 1081 46.16 4.88 -28.14
CA GLN A 1081 45.25 5.40 -29.18
C GLN A 1081 44.00 5.99 -28.54
#